data_AF-A0A7Y7E8Q7-F1
#
_entry.id   AF-A0A7Y7E8Q7-F1
#
_cell.length_a   1.000
_cell.length_b   1.000
_cell.length_c   1.000
_cell.angle_alpha   90.00
_cell.angle_beta   90.00
_cell.angle_gamma   90.00
#
_symmetry.space_group_name_H-M   'P 1'
#
loop_
_entity.id
_entity.type
_entity.pdbx_description
1 polymer ?
#
loop_
_entity_poly.entity_id
_entity_poly.type
_entity_poly.pdbx_seq_one_letter_code
_entity_poly.pdbx_strand_id
1 'polypeptide(L)'
;MRRIRTLPALRRLAVGAVLAVLVGGGTASATGLPPGPSPSAAPASRPAAGPENAAAAGARPVSGKNPAAGPQYTKSGSTWRVITPETVLRNTVTDADGHTANLTFEVWTTDADGKPKTQVKLTDANPYGVLVSPFVASGRTAQVTVPYGRLKPGVTYTFHTSAYDGSLYETDWSPWANFRIEPYVTFPAPQASSSIDPVAQKIIEFTRSDPGPALPTLRKDGTALKAPTKKRTCGKPDAQGHELCFELNPPSKKALRSAAPVGPAVDLVDWCFDKPSGLDYMNRTEACLKSIGTGTLIFTSTDPKKPALGTATFNIEQRIKTYPKKGDSGSDFAEFDQQIVLVPQHIDPELKGVRMKWNVGSSCKSCVTSNIRWADNQNNTAGDAYWDAATADPYSGRWGTIQTTWSGTGKETIDLGWSVTATVDAGGNPATANFGTSGVDSVRELAPRCDDILKGPSPGCVLPFFKPTYTVDTNLYPAAGAYYWLMQEKMPDHAGSVKWDSLLHYLGLDTTVKNSSGQPWSANDSRGLVCPSGWSKHPADASLGTLSCDEYAMATTHESGGFPGGVHKVSSGDECAQLFTDKMGDGSNFGLLADTRKTENGPSGKERCGRASIPDVQNSGAFHEFPAPSWRMLDNDGFFVRNPGFEHCADTSTTCIWRKA
;
A
#
# COMPACT_ATOMS: atom_id res chain seq x y z
N MET A 1 -6.22 -52.62 43.09
CA MET A 1 -7.22 -52.24 44.13
C MET A 1 -8.48 -51.75 43.41
N ARG A 2 -9.49 -52.63 43.27
CA ARG A 2 -10.83 -52.54 43.92
C ARG A 2 -11.48 -51.15 43.78
N ARG A 3 -12.40 -50.98 42.80
CA ARG A 3 -13.89 -51.01 42.90
C ARG A 3 -14.41 -49.87 43.83
N ILE A 4 -15.44 -49.10 43.46
CA ILE A 4 -16.84 -49.55 43.43
C ILE A 4 -17.69 -48.64 42.51
N ARG A 5 -18.49 -49.31 41.66
CA ARG A 5 -19.69 -48.89 40.92
C ARG A 5 -20.83 -48.42 41.84
N THR A 6 -21.69 -47.53 41.36
CA THR A 6 -23.16 -47.78 41.34
C THR A 6 -23.93 -46.81 40.41
N LEU A 7 -24.67 -47.40 39.47
CA LEU A 7 -25.90 -46.90 38.83
C LEU A 7 -27.10 -47.56 39.55
N PRO A 8 -28.31 -46.98 39.59
CA PRO A 8 -29.33 -47.18 38.53
C PRO A 8 -30.24 -45.94 38.28
N ALA A 9 -30.56 -45.58 37.03
CA ALA A 9 -31.80 -45.90 36.29
C ALA A 9 -33.14 -45.82 37.08
N LEU A 10 -34.06 -44.92 36.68
CA LEU A 10 -35.44 -45.29 36.34
C LEU A 10 -36.21 -44.18 35.58
N ARG A 11 -37.02 -44.65 34.62
CA ARG A 11 -37.93 -43.96 33.68
C ARG A 11 -39.07 -43.21 34.36
N ARG A 12 -39.59 -42.14 33.72
CA ARG A 12 -41.03 -41.95 33.43
C ARG A 12 -41.25 -41.12 32.16
N LEU A 13 -41.94 -41.73 31.20
CA LEU A 13 -42.75 -41.06 30.18
C LEU A 13 -44.00 -40.48 30.88
N ALA A 14 -44.33 -39.22 30.61
CA ALA A 14 -45.67 -38.70 30.75
C ALA A 14 -45.88 -37.55 29.76
N VAL A 15 -46.76 -37.82 28.80
CA VAL A 15 -47.40 -36.88 27.89
C VAL A 15 -48.13 -35.82 28.73
N GLY A 16 -47.81 -34.55 28.51
CA GLY A 16 -48.47 -33.41 29.16
C GLY A 16 -48.86 -32.38 28.12
N ALA A 17 -50.17 -32.22 27.93
CA ALA A 17 -50.80 -31.36 26.95
C ALA A 17 -50.32 -29.90 27.01
N VAL A 18 -50.01 -29.34 25.84
CA VAL A 18 -49.81 -27.90 25.64
C VAL A 18 -51.18 -27.23 25.74
N LEU A 19 -51.44 -26.54 26.85
CA LEU A 19 -52.51 -25.55 26.96
C LEU A 19 -52.00 -24.26 26.30
N ALA A 20 -52.38 -24.03 25.04
CA ALA A 20 -52.16 -22.77 24.36
C ALA A 20 -53.13 -21.73 24.94
N VAL A 21 -52.62 -20.84 25.79
CA VAL A 21 -53.34 -19.60 26.15
C VAL A 21 -53.18 -18.64 24.96
N LEU A 22 -54.23 -18.57 24.14
CA LEU A 22 -54.44 -17.52 23.16
C LEU A 22 -54.62 -16.19 23.88
N VAL A 23 -53.54 -15.41 24.00
CA VAL A 23 -53.63 -13.96 24.19
C VAL A 23 -53.43 -13.33 22.82
N GLY A 24 -54.52 -12.75 22.29
CA GLY A 24 -54.53 -12.07 21.00
C GLY A 24 -53.59 -10.87 21.00
N GLY A 25 -52.48 -11.00 20.30
CA GLY A 25 -51.76 -9.89 19.68
C GLY A 25 -52.08 -9.93 18.19
N GLY A 26 -52.87 -8.97 17.70
CA GLY A 26 -53.21 -8.87 16.29
C GLY A 26 -51.93 -8.85 15.44
N THR A 27 -51.81 -9.84 14.56
CA THR A 27 -50.84 -9.80 13.47
C THR A 27 -51.24 -8.64 12.56
N ALA A 28 -50.49 -7.54 12.60
CA ALA A 28 -50.52 -6.56 11.53
C ALA A 28 -50.00 -7.25 10.27
N SER A 29 -50.92 -7.73 9.43
CA SER A 29 -50.62 -8.21 8.09
C SER A 29 -49.92 -7.07 7.33
N ALA A 30 -48.67 -7.28 6.96
CA ALA A 30 -47.99 -6.41 6.00
C ALA A 30 -48.77 -6.49 4.68
N THR A 31 -49.59 -5.48 4.41
CA THR A 31 -50.25 -5.34 3.12
C THR A 31 -49.17 -5.11 2.06
N GLY A 32 -49.07 -6.06 1.12
CA GLY A 32 -48.34 -5.85 -0.12
C GLY A 32 -48.91 -4.65 -0.89
N LEU A 33 -48.16 -4.15 -1.87
CA LEU A 33 -48.72 -3.18 -2.82
C LEU A 33 -50.04 -3.73 -3.38
N PRO A 34 -51.03 -2.88 -3.69
CA PRO A 34 -52.24 -3.32 -4.37
C PRO A 34 -51.86 -4.14 -5.62
N PRO A 35 -52.62 -5.20 -5.97
CA PRO A 35 -52.20 -6.16 -7.00
C PRO A 35 -51.99 -5.45 -8.35
N GLY A 36 -50.74 -5.53 -8.85
CA GLY A 36 -50.35 -5.16 -10.22
C GLY A 36 -50.60 -3.69 -10.60
N PRO A 37 -49.92 -2.71 -9.97
CA PRO A 37 -49.98 -1.34 -10.42
C PRO A 37 -49.61 -1.28 -11.92
N SER A 38 -50.46 -0.74 -12.79
CA SER A 38 -50.07 -0.47 -14.17
C SER A 38 -49.02 0.66 -14.19
N PRO A 39 -47.85 0.51 -14.83
CA PRO A 39 -46.89 1.62 -14.99
C PRO A 39 -47.46 2.83 -15.73
N SER A 40 -48.62 2.67 -16.38
CA SER A 40 -49.32 3.70 -17.16
C SER A 40 -50.62 4.17 -16.50
N ALA A 41 -50.91 3.77 -15.26
CA ALA A 41 -52.08 4.25 -14.54
C ALA A 41 -51.99 5.78 -14.35
N ALA A 42 -53.09 6.51 -14.57
CA ALA A 42 -53.09 7.97 -14.42
C ALA A 42 -52.68 8.38 -12.99
N PRO A 43 -51.95 9.49 -12.79
CA PRO A 43 -51.47 9.86 -11.46
C PRO A 43 -52.57 10.01 -10.40
N ALA A 44 -53.70 10.61 -10.79
CA ALA A 44 -54.88 10.75 -9.94
C ALA A 44 -55.47 9.42 -9.44
N SER A 45 -55.21 8.30 -10.13
CA SER A 45 -55.63 6.97 -9.67
C SER A 45 -54.82 6.45 -8.47
N ARG A 46 -53.74 7.16 -8.11
CA ARG A 46 -52.86 6.88 -6.97
C ARG A 46 -52.58 8.16 -6.17
N PRO A 47 -53.59 8.71 -5.49
CA PRO A 47 -53.51 10.01 -4.82
C PRO A 47 -52.66 9.95 -3.53
N ALA A 48 -51.35 9.72 -3.65
CA ALA A 48 -50.44 9.62 -2.52
C ALA A 48 -50.15 10.98 -1.88
N ALA A 49 -50.22 12.05 -2.66
CA ALA A 49 -49.95 13.42 -2.23
C ALA A 49 -51.16 14.13 -1.58
N GLY A 50 -52.39 13.67 -1.83
CA GLY A 50 -53.63 14.22 -1.28
C GLY A 50 -54.84 13.85 -2.14
N PRO A 51 -56.08 14.08 -1.67
CA PRO A 51 -57.26 13.85 -2.49
C PRO A 51 -57.32 14.82 -3.67
N GLU A 52 -57.74 14.33 -4.85
CA GLU A 52 -58.02 15.20 -5.99
C GLU A 52 -59.39 15.86 -5.85
N ASN A 53 -59.45 17.16 -6.09
CA ASN A 53 -60.69 17.89 -6.32
C ASN A 53 -60.83 18.21 -7.82
N ALA A 54 -61.41 17.29 -8.58
CA ALA A 54 -61.56 17.44 -10.03
C ALA A 54 -62.46 18.63 -10.45
N ALA A 55 -63.22 19.21 -9.51
CA ALA A 55 -64.03 20.40 -9.73
C ALA A 55 -63.28 21.71 -9.39
N ALA A 56 -62.04 21.65 -8.90
CA ALA A 56 -61.23 22.82 -8.65
C ALA A 56 -60.93 23.56 -9.97
N ALA A 57 -61.04 24.89 -9.93
CA ALA A 57 -60.66 25.76 -11.04
C ALA A 57 -59.17 26.09 -10.94
N GLY A 58 -58.46 26.11 -12.08
CA GLY A 58 -57.03 26.39 -12.14
C GLY A 58 -56.32 25.57 -13.21
N ALA A 59 -55.06 25.91 -13.48
CA ALA A 59 -54.16 25.12 -14.27
C ALA A 59 -53.63 23.95 -13.45
N ARG A 60 -53.53 22.76 -14.06
CA ARG A 60 -52.91 21.60 -13.39
C ARG A 60 -51.40 21.83 -13.25
N PRO A 61 -50.79 21.45 -12.12
CA PRO A 61 -49.34 21.48 -11.99
C PRO A 61 -48.71 20.43 -12.91
N VAL A 62 -47.47 20.67 -13.32
CA VAL A 62 -46.75 19.86 -14.32
C VAL A 62 -45.36 19.52 -13.80
N SER A 63 -44.99 18.24 -13.88
CA SER A 63 -43.64 17.77 -13.62
C SER A 63 -42.68 18.17 -14.74
N GLY A 64 -41.43 18.44 -14.37
CA GLY A 64 -40.35 18.68 -15.30
C GLY A 64 -40.10 17.50 -16.23
N LYS A 65 -39.49 17.78 -17.38
CA LYS A 65 -39.19 16.75 -18.40
C LYS A 65 -37.82 16.07 -18.19
N ASN A 66 -37.07 16.45 -17.16
CA ASN A 66 -35.71 15.98 -16.91
C ASN A 66 -35.54 15.43 -15.48
N PRO A 67 -36.24 14.35 -15.10
CA PRO A 67 -36.03 13.72 -13.80
C PRO A 67 -34.57 13.27 -13.63
N ALA A 68 -34.02 13.50 -12.45
CA ALA A 68 -32.62 13.22 -12.12
C ALA A 68 -32.45 12.38 -10.85
N ALA A 69 -31.46 11.49 -10.87
CA ALA A 69 -31.17 10.57 -9.77
C ALA A 69 -29.70 10.63 -9.36
N GLY A 70 -29.49 10.40 -8.07
CA GLY A 70 -28.18 10.25 -7.45
C GLY A 70 -27.63 11.56 -6.91
N PRO A 71 -26.73 11.49 -5.93
CA PRO A 71 -26.24 12.67 -5.25
C PRO A 71 -25.40 13.58 -6.16
N GLN A 72 -24.63 13.00 -7.08
CA GLN A 72 -23.76 13.75 -7.99
C GLN A 72 -24.44 14.18 -9.29
N TYR A 73 -25.63 13.62 -9.59
CA TYR A 73 -26.36 13.86 -10.84
C TYR A 73 -25.46 13.73 -12.09
N THR A 74 -24.74 12.61 -12.20
CA THR A 74 -23.90 12.27 -13.35
C THR A 74 -24.53 11.16 -14.19
N LYS A 75 -24.28 11.15 -15.50
CA LYS A 75 -24.82 10.14 -16.43
C LYS A 75 -23.73 9.34 -17.12
N SER A 76 -24.04 8.08 -17.44
CA SER A 76 -23.40 7.29 -18.49
C SER A 76 -24.43 7.06 -19.60
N GLY A 77 -24.21 7.66 -20.76
CA GLY A 77 -25.25 7.73 -21.81
C GLY A 77 -26.52 8.39 -21.28
N SER A 78 -27.66 7.69 -21.39
CA SER A 78 -28.96 8.15 -20.88
C SER A 78 -29.25 7.79 -19.42
N THR A 79 -28.40 6.98 -18.78
CA THR A 79 -28.63 6.43 -17.43
C THR A 79 -27.86 7.22 -16.38
N TRP A 80 -28.52 7.61 -15.29
CA TRP A 80 -27.86 8.24 -14.15
C TRP A 80 -26.99 7.22 -13.39
N ARG A 81 -25.76 7.62 -13.06
CA ARG A 81 -24.84 6.84 -12.21
C ARG A 81 -25.04 7.25 -10.76
N VAL A 82 -25.36 6.29 -9.90
CA VAL A 82 -25.66 6.54 -8.49
C VAL A 82 -24.69 5.76 -7.62
N ILE A 83 -24.10 6.41 -6.63
CA ILE A 83 -23.00 5.84 -5.82
C ILE A 83 -23.46 5.30 -4.45
N THR A 84 -24.77 5.28 -4.19
CA THR A 84 -25.39 4.88 -2.92
C THR A 84 -26.84 4.39 -3.13
N PRO A 85 -27.32 3.38 -2.38
CA PRO A 85 -28.72 2.97 -2.41
C PRO A 85 -29.68 3.97 -1.76
N GLU A 86 -29.22 4.85 -0.87
CA GLU A 86 -29.96 6.03 -0.40
C GLU A 86 -30.01 7.14 -1.45
N THR A 87 -30.56 6.79 -2.61
CA THR A 87 -30.58 7.65 -3.79
C THR A 87 -31.46 8.89 -3.55
N VAL A 88 -30.94 10.06 -3.88
CA VAL A 88 -31.76 11.28 -4.03
C VAL A 88 -32.38 11.30 -5.41
N LEU A 89 -33.70 11.45 -5.46
CA LEU A 89 -34.48 11.61 -6.68
C LEU A 89 -35.03 13.03 -6.72
N ARG A 90 -34.94 13.69 -7.88
CA ARG A 90 -35.46 15.05 -8.05
C ARG A 90 -36.04 15.29 -9.43
N ASN A 91 -36.94 16.27 -9.49
CA ASN A 91 -37.42 16.86 -10.74
C ASN A 91 -37.92 18.29 -10.46
N THR A 92 -38.08 19.11 -11.50
CA THR A 92 -38.72 20.42 -11.35
C THR A 92 -40.22 20.26 -11.31
N VAL A 93 -40.92 21.21 -10.70
CA VAL A 93 -42.39 21.29 -10.76
C VAL A 93 -42.80 22.71 -11.14
N THR A 94 -43.79 22.83 -12.03
CA THR A 94 -44.33 24.12 -12.47
C THR A 94 -45.84 24.10 -12.33
N ASP A 95 -46.36 25.11 -11.66
CA ASP A 95 -47.77 25.45 -11.60
C ASP A 95 -47.96 26.78 -12.34
N ALA A 96 -48.83 26.82 -13.34
CA ALA A 96 -49.04 28.01 -14.17
C ALA A 96 -49.79 29.13 -13.42
N ASP A 97 -50.53 28.77 -12.36
CA ASP A 97 -51.18 29.72 -11.47
C ASP A 97 -50.20 30.27 -10.40
N GLY A 98 -48.98 29.73 -10.36
CA GLY A 98 -47.90 30.18 -9.46
C GLY A 98 -47.98 29.62 -8.05
N HIS A 99 -48.88 28.66 -7.79
CA HIS A 99 -48.99 28.01 -6.49
C HIS A 99 -47.78 27.12 -6.18
N THR A 100 -47.70 26.69 -4.93
CA THR A 100 -46.74 25.66 -4.53
C THR A 100 -47.27 24.29 -4.92
N ALA A 101 -46.39 23.41 -5.40
CA ALA A 101 -46.72 22.03 -5.72
C ALA A 101 -45.68 21.07 -5.14
N ASN A 102 -46.06 19.82 -4.94
CA ASN A 102 -45.15 18.73 -4.61
C ASN A 102 -45.07 17.72 -5.76
N LEU A 103 -44.15 16.77 -5.65
CA LEU A 103 -44.01 15.67 -6.59
C LEU A 103 -44.14 14.31 -5.88
N THR A 104 -44.91 13.42 -6.49
CA THR A 104 -44.90 11.99 -6.19
C THR A 104 -43.80 11.30 -7.03
N PHE A 105 -43.01 10.41 -6.43
CA PHE A 105 -41.92 9.67 -7.06
C PHE A 105 -42.23 8.17 -7.04
N GLU A 106 -42.34 7.58 -8.23
CA GLU A 106 -42.51 6.14 -8.43
C GLU A 106 -41.24 5.52 -9.02
N VAL A 107 -40.75 4.44 -8.41
CA VAL A 107 -39.55 3.72 -8.85
C VAL A 107 -39.90 2.28 -9.20
N TRP A 108 -39.28 1.80 -10.28
CA TRP A 108 -39.49 0.48 -10.87
C TRP A 108 -38.15 -0.20 -11.14
N THR A 109 -38.06 -1.51 -10.95
CA THR A 109 -36.96 -2.29 -11.55
C THR A 109 -37.14 -2.33 -13.06
N THR A 110 -36.07 -2.48 -13.83
CA THR A 110 -36.16 -2.57 -15.29
C THR A 110 -36.11 -4.01 -15.82
N ASP A 111 -36.64 -4.23 -17.02
CA ASP A 111 -36.27 -5.37 -17.86
C ASP A 111 -34.92 -5.13 -18.57
N ALA A 112 -34.56 -6.03 -19.50
CA ALA A 112 -33.30 -5.93 -20.26
C ALA A 112 -33.25 -4.73 -21.21
N ASP A 113 -34.41 -4.21 -21.63
CA ASP A 113 -34.52 -3.03 -22.50
C ASP A 113 -34.57 -1.72 -21.70
N GLY A 114 -34.46 -1.79 -20.36
CA GLY A 114 -34.53 -0.63 -19.48
C GLY A 114 -35.97 -0.12 -19.25
N LYS A 115 -37.00 -0.92 -19.55
CA LYS A 115 -38.41 -0.55 -19.35
C LYS A 115 -38.90 -0.95 -17.96
N PRO A 116 -39.89 -0.24 -17.39
CA PRO A 116 -40.42 -0.55 -16.06
C PRO A 116 -41.02 -1.97 -16.02
N LYS A 117 -40.65 -2.74 -15.00
CA LYS A 117 -41.07 -4.14 -14.80
C LYS A 117 -41.87 -4.34 -13.52
N THR A 118 -41.27 -4.04 -12.37
CA THR A 118 -41.89 -4.25 -11.05
C THR A 118 -41.72 -2.99 -10.21
N GLN A 119 -42.81 -2.47 -9.66
CA GLN A 119 -42.76 -1.31 -8.77
C GLN A 119 -42.01 -1.66 -7.49
N VAL A 120 -41.12 -0.76 -7.07
CA VAL A 120 -40.41 -0.85 -5.80
C VAL A 120 -41.26 -0.16 -4.73
N LYS A 121 -41.56 -0.87 -3.64
CA LYS A 121 -42.21 -0.26 -2.46
C LYS A 121 -41.18 0.56 -1.68
N LEU A 122 -41.16 1.88 -1.89
CA LEU A 122 -40.21 2.83 -1.29
C LEU A 122 -40.55 3.21 0.17
N THR A 123 -41.80 3.07 0.58
CA THR A 123 -42.25 3.39 1.94
C THR A 123 -43.46 2.55 2.34
N ASP A 124 -43.72 2.47 3.65
CA ASP A 124 -44.93 1.90 4.23
C ASP A 124 -45.93 2.99 4.67
N ALA A 125 -45.57 4.27 4.53
CA ALA A 125 -46.38 5.41 4.99
C ALA A 125 -47.64 5.66 4.14
N ASN A 126 -47.74 5.07 2.95
CA ASN A 126 -48.91 5.14 2.10
C ASN A 126 -49.12 3.80 1.37
N PRO A 127 -50.37 3.46 0.99
CA PRO A 127 -50.70 2.17 0.38
C PRO A 127 -50.07 1.96 -1.00
N TYR A 128 -49.60 3.02 -1.65
CA TYR A 128 -49.01 2.98 -2.99
C TYR A 128 -47.49 2.74 -2.95
N GLY A 129 -46.86 2.85 -1.78
CA GLY A 129 -45.43 2.64 -1.60
C GLY A 129 -44.53 3.66 -2.31
N VAL A 130 -45.02 4.88 -2.53
CA VAL A 130 -44.32 5.95 -3.26
C VAL A 130 -43.82 7.03 -2.31
N LEU A 131 -42.83 7.83 -2.72
CA LEU A 131 -42.38 8.98 -1.93
C LEU A 131 -43.02 10.26 -2.46
N VAL A 132 -43.40 11.16 -1.56
CA VAL A 132 -43.95 12.48 -1.91
C VAL A 132 -43.02 13.54 -1.33
N SER A 133 -42.59 14.51 -2.15
CA SER A 133 -41.75 15.61 -1.67
C SER A 133 -42.55 16.58 -0.79
N PRO A 134 -41.87 17.45 -0.02
CA PRO A 134 -42.49 18.69 0.44
C PRO A 134 -43.00 19.54 -0.72
N PHE A 135 -43.94 20.44 -0.43
CA PHE A 135 -44.37 21.50 -1.35
C PHE A 135 -43.22 22.47 -1.62
N VAL A 136 -43.05 22.86 -2.89
CA VAL A 136 -42.08 23.86 -3.34
C VAL A 136 -42.77 24.85 -4.26
N ALA A 137 -42.22 26.06 -4.37
CA ALA A 137 -42.76 27.07 -5.28
C ALA A 137 -42.67 26.63 -6.75
N SER A 138 -43.58 27.12 -7.59
CA SER A 138 -43.54 26.89 -9.04
C SER A 138 -42.17 27.24 -9.64
N GLY A 139 -41.66 26.37 -10.52
CA GLY A 139 -40.34 26.47 -11.14
C GLY A 139 -39.18 25.97 -10.27
N ARG A 140 -39.43 25.49 -9.05
CA ARG A 140 -38.37 24.97 -8.16
C ARG A 140 -38.24 23.45 -8.27
N THR A 141 -37.15 22.94 -7.70
CA THR A 141 -36.84 21.51 -7.64
C THR A 141 -37.50 20.89 -6.42
N ALA A 142 -38.30 19.86 -6.64
CA ALA A 142 -38.78 18.96 -5.61
C ALA A 142 -37.87 17.73 -5.56
N GLN A 143 -37.58 17.23 -4.37
CA GLN A 143 -36.70 16.08 -4.17
C GLN A 143 -37.13 15.19 -3.01
N VAL A 144 -36.74 13.91 -3.08
CA VAL A 144 -36.90 12.92 -2.02
C VAL A 144 -35.61 12.10 -1.87
N THR A 145 -35.32 11.65 -0.65
CA THR A 145 -34.25 10.67 -0.40
C THR A 145 -34.88 9.31 -0.18
N VAL A 146 -34.45 8.31 -0.93
CA VAL A 146 -34.93 6.95 -0.78
C VAL A 146 -34.31 6.33 0.48
N PRO A 147 -35.09 5.78 1.42
CA PRO A 147 -34.53 5.12 2.60
C PRO A 147 -33.68 3.90 2.25
N TYR A 148 -32.66 3.61 3.08
CA TYR A 148 -31.88 2.39 2.99
C TYR A 148 -32.77 1.13 2.96
N GLY A 149 -32.32 0.09 2.25
CA GLY A 149 -33.02 -1.20 2.14
C GLY A 149 -34.17 -1.23 1.14
N ARG A 150 -34.53 -0.09 0.52
CA ARG A 150 -35.55 -0.03 -0.54
C ARG A 150 -34.96 -0.31 -1.93
N LEU A 151 -33.74 0.15 -2.17
CA LEU A 151 -33.00 -0.09 -3.40
C LEU A 151 -31.77 -0.95 -3.12
N LYS A 152 -31.38 -1.75 -4.11
CA LYS A 152 -30.24 -2.66 -4.02
C LYS A 152 -29.09 -2.15 -4.89
N PRO A 153 -27.84 -2.16 -4.38
CA PRO A 153 -26.66 -1.90 -5.19
C PRO A 153 -26.57 -2.78 -6.44
N GLY A 154 -26.02 -2.27 -7.54
CA GLY A 154 -25.82 -3.00 -8.80
C GLY A 154 -27.05 -3.14 -9.69
N VAL A 155 -28.23 -2.76 -9.21
CA VAL A 155 -29.50 -2.86 -9.94
C VAL A 155 -29.79 -1.60 -10.73
N THR A 156 -30.33 -1.77 -11.93
CA THR A 156 -30.90 -0.69 -12.75
C THR A 156 -32.37 -0.50 -12.40
N TYR A 157 -32.72 0.75 -12.14
CA TYR A 157 -34.06 1.20 -11.86
C TYR A 157 -34.49 2.26 -12.87
N THR A 158 -35.79 2.47 -12.97
CA THR A 158 -36.38 3.58 -13.71
C THR A 158 -37.40 4.28 -12.83
N PHE A 159 -37.52 5.60 -12.96
CA PHE A 159 -38.45 6.37 -12.17
C PHE A 159 -39.08 7.51 -12.98
N HIS A 160 -40.21 7.99 -12.47
CA HIS A 160 -40.98 9.09 -13.03
C HIS A 160 -41.70 9.82 -11.90
N THR A 161 -42.21 11.02 -12.20
CA THR A 161 -42.88 11.88 -11.21
C THR A 161 -44.22 12.40 -11.70
N SER A 162 -45.09 12.76 -10.77
CA SER A 162 -46.32 13.49 -11.03
C SER A 162 -46.53 14.61 -10.01
N ALA A 163 -47.03 15.75 -10.47
CA ALA A 163 -47.23 16.94 -9.65
C ALA A 163 -48.62 17.01 -9.00
N TYR A 164 -48.69 17.66 -7.83
CA TYR A 164 -49.91 17.98 -7.12
C TYR A 164 -49.78 19.33 -6.39
N ASP A 165 -50.77 20.20 -6.56
CA ASP A 165 -50.77 21.59 -6.05
C ASP A 165 -51.56 21.77 -4.73
N GLY A 166 -52.11 20.68 -4.19
CA GLY A 166 -53.02 20.70 -3.05
C GLY A 166 -54.50 20.51 -3.42
N SER A 167 -54.83 20.52 -4.71
CA SER A 167 -56.18 20.30 -5.25
C SER A 167 -56.20 19.43 -6.50
N LEU A 168 -55.36 19.72 -7.50
CA LEU A 168 -55.32 19.06 -8.79
C LEU A 168 -54.02 18.27 -8.99
N TYR A 169 -54.13 17.12 -9.64
CA TYR A 169 -52.99 16.34 -10.10
C TYR A 169 -52.58 16.71 -11.53
N GLU A 170 -51.33 16.46 -11.88
CA GLU A 170 -50.92 16.37 -13.29
C GLU A 170 -51.68 15.22 -13.98
N THR A 171 -52.07 15.41 -15.24
CA THR A 171 -52.80 14.39 -16.01
C THR A 171 -51.91 13.22 -16.43
N ASP A 172 -50.67 13.53 -16.82
CA ASP A 172 -49.70 12.57 -17.33
C ASP A 172 -48.49 12.49 -16.40
N TRP A 173 -47.79 11.37 -16.43
CA TRP A 173 -46.51 11.25 -15.74
C TRP A 173 -45.39 11.99 -16.49
N SER A 174 -44.34 12.38 -15.76
CA SER A 174 -43.09 12.81 -16.38
C SER A 174 -42.51 11.71 -17.29
N PRO A 175 -41.60 12.06 -18.22
CA PRO A 175 -40.75 11.06 -18.88
C PRO A 175 -40.03 10.17 -17.87
N TRP A 176 -39.76 8.94 -18.25
CA TRP A 176 -38.97 7.99 -17.46
C TRP A 176 -37.48 8.39 -17.45
N ALA A 177 -36.83 8.20 -16.32
CA ALA A 177 -35.37 8.29 -16.19
C ALA A 177 -34.80 7.02 -15.58
N ASN A 178 -33.79 6.45 -16.26
CA ASN A 178 -33.07 5.28 -15.78
C ASN A 178 -31.92 5.70 -14.85
N PHE A 179 -31.68 4.93 -13.81
CA PHE A 179 -30.52 5.07 -12.96
C PHE A 179 -30.00 3.71 -12.50
N ARG A 180 -28.69 3.64 -12.26
CA ARG A 180 -28.04 2.43 -11.77
C ARG A 180 -27.21 2.76 -10.55
N ILE A 181 -27.35 1.95 -9.49
CA ILE A 181 -26.51 2.07 -8.31
C ILE A 181 -25.21 1.33 -8.58
N GLU A 182 -24.12 2.07 -8.76
CA GLU A 182 -22.80 1.58 -9.12
C GLU A 182 -21.82 1.82 -7.97
N PRO A 183 -21.18 0.76 -7.44
CA PRO A 183 -20.12 0.91 -6.45
C PRO A 183 -18.84 1.42 -7.12
N TYR A 184 -17.92 1.96 -6.32
CA TYR A 184 -16.57 2.28 -6.78
C TYR A 184 -15.75 1.02 -7.08
N VAL A 185 -15.95 -0.01 -6.26
CA VAL A 185 -15.24 -1.29 -6.37
C VAL A 185 -16.22 -2.42 -6.14
N THR A 186 -16.08 -3.53 -6.87
CA THR A 186 -16.78 -4.79 -6.63
C THR A 186 -15.81 -5.89 -6.30
N PHE A 187 -16.20 -6.77 -5.39
CA PHE A 187 -15.36 -7.87 -4.91
C PHE A 187 -16.20 -9.07 -4.44
N PRO A 188 -15.65 -10.29 -4.45
CA PRO A 188 -16.37 -11.49 -4.03
C PRO A 188 -16.43 -11.62 -2.50
N ALA A 189 -17.12 -12.66 -2.03
CA ALA A 189 -16.93 -13.13 -0.66
C ALA A 189 -15.46 -13.51 -0.39
N PRO A 190 -15.00 -13.42 0.88
CA PRO A 190 -13.69 -13.93 1.30
C PRO A 190 -13.45 -15.37 0.85
N GLN A 191 -12.27 -15.64 0.32
CA GLN A 191 -11.85 -16.98 -0.06
C GLN A 191 -11.47 -17.80 1.18
N ALA A 192 -11.57 -19.12 1.10
CA ALA A 192 -11.23 -20.01 2.23
C ALA A 192 -9.72 -20.13 2.49
N SER A 193 -8.89 -19.77 1.50
CA SER A 193 -7.44 -19.90 1.56
C SER A 193 -6.78 -18.92 0.59
N SER A 194 -5.52 -18.58 0.85
CA SER A 194 -4.69 -17.75 -0.01
C SER A 194 -3.26 -18.27 -0.07
N SER A 195 -2.55 -17.91 -1.14
CA SER A 195 -1.11 -18.09 -1.30
C SER A 195 -0.35 -16.76 -1.25
N ILE A 196 -1.04 -15.65 -0.96
CA ILE A 196 -0.41 -14.36 -0.77
C ILE A 196 0.36 -14.42 0.54
N ASP A 197 1.66 -14.12 0.49
CA ASP A 197 2.50 -13.87 1.66
C ASP A 197 2.51 -12.35 1.91
N PRO A 198 1.87 -11.85 2.99
CA PRO A 198 1.78 -10.42 3.25
C PRO A 198 3.12 -9.74 3.51
N VAL A 199 4.13 -10.51 3.92
CA VAL A 199 5.42 -9.99 4.37
C VAL A 199 6.55 -10.27 3.39
N ALA A 200 6.28 -10.97 2.29
CA ALA A 200 7.25 -11.24 1.23
C ALA A 200 7.85 -9.96 0.65
N GLN A 201 9.18 -9.85 0.72
CA GLN A 201 9.94 -8.73 0.17
C GLN A 201 10.66 -9.13 -1.11
N LYS A 202 10.78 -8.20 -2.06
CA LYS A 202 11.59 -8.37 -3.27
C LYS A 202 12.89 -7.60 -3.13
N ILE A 203 13.98 -8.19 -3.59
CA ILE A 203 15.25 -7.47 -3.78
C ILE A 203 15.02 -6.37 -4.81
N ILE A 204 15.41 -5.14 -4.48
CA ILE A 204 15.33 -3.99 -5.40
C ILE A 204 16.68 -3.73 -6.05
N GLU A 205 16.62 -3.10 -7.21
CA GLU A 205 17.76 -2.44 -7.82
C GLU A 205 17.84 -1.00 -7.31
N PHE A 206 19.05 -0.52 -7.06
CA PHE A 206 19.27 0.87 -6.70
C PHE A 206 20.55 1.40 -7.34
N THR A 207 20.76 2.71 -7.23
CA THR A 207 21.96 3.38 -7.72
C THR A 207 22.58 4.19 -6.61
N ARG A 208 23.90 4.09 -6.45
CA ARG A 208 24.64 4.84 -5.44
C ARG A 208 24.75 6.31 -5.84
N SER A 209 24.31 7.19 -4.95
CA SER A 209 24.52 8.64 -5.08
C SER A 209 26.00 9.05 -4.98
N ASP A 210 26.81 8.31 -4.21
CA ASP A 210 28.25 8.51 -4.08
C ASP A 210 29.05 7.22 -4.34
N PRO A 211 29.33 6.88 -5.61
CA PRO A 211 30.20 5.75 -5.97
C PRO A 211 31.70 6.11 -5.89
N GLY A 212 32.06 7.26 -5.32
CA GLY A 212 33.44 7.74 -5.22
C GLY A 212 33.94 8.45 -6.47
N PRO A 213 35.17 9.03 -6.42
CA PRO A 213 35.68 9.88 -7.49
C PRO A 213 36.05 9.12 -8.78
N ALA A 214 36.28 7.82 -8.68
CA ALA A 214 36.77 7.00 -9.79
C ALA A 214 35.65 6.36 -10.62
N LEU A 215 34.40 6.39 -10.15
CA LEU A 215 33.25 5.79 -10.83
C LEU A 215 32.22 6.86 -11.24
N PRO A 216 31.46 6.66 -12.32
CA PRO A 216 30.37 7.55 -12.68
C PRO A 216 29.18 7.34 -11.73
N THR A 217 28.46 8.42 -11.43
CA THR A 217 27.09 8.28 -10.90
C THR A 217 26.18 7.89 -12.06
N LEU A 218 25.39 6.83 -11.90
CA LEU A 218 24.45 6.36 -12.92
C LEU A 218 23.02 6.86 -12.64
N ARG A 219 22.17 6.86 -13.66
CA ARG A 219 20.71 6.94 -13.54
C ARG A 219 20.12 5.53 -13.42
N LYS A 220 18.84 5.41 -13.03
CA LYS A 220 18.11 4.14 -13.00
C LYS A 220 18.11 3.40 -14.35
N ASP A 221 18.11 4.13 -15.47
CA ASP A 221 18.22 3.56 -16.82
C ASP A 221 19.67 3.14 -17.19
N GLY A 222 20.61 3.25 -16.25
CA GLY A 222 22.03 2.95 -16.38
C GLY A 222 22.82 3.93 -17.26
N THR A 223 22.27 5.10 -17.62
CA THR A 223 23.02 6.18 -18.26
C THR A 223 23.86 6.95 -17.23
N ALA A 224 25.00 7.51 -17.63
CA ALA A 224 25.80 8.33 -16.72
C ALA A 224 25.08 9.64 -16.41
N LEU A 225 24.86 9.90 -15.10
CA LEU A 225 24.42 11.19 -14.58
C LEU A 225 25.61 12.13 -14.38
N LYS A 226 26.72 11.62 -13.81
CA LYS A 226 27.97 12.34 -13.62
C LYS A 226 29.15 11.48 -14.05
N ALA A 227 30.10 12.08 -14.73
CA ALA A 227 31.36 11.42 -15.08
C ALA A 227 32.25 11.26 -13.84
N PRO A 228 33.18 10.29 -13.84
CA PRO A 228 34.19 10.20 -12.78
C PRO A 228 35.02 11.48 -12.70
N THR A 229 35.24 11.99 -11.50
CA THR A 229 36.08 13.18 -11.27
C THR A 229 37.56 12.84 -11.30
N LYS A 230 37.93 11.59 -11.02
CA LYS A 230 39.31 11.10 -11.06
C LYS A 230 39.37 9.62 -11.44
N LYS A 231 39.39 9.34 -12.75
CA LYS A 231 39.43 7.96 -13.29
C LYS A 231 40.64 7.14 -12.84
N ARG A 232 41.80 7.78 -12.68
CA ARG A 232 43.07 7.15 -12.32
C ARG A 232 43.72 7.86 -11.14
N THR A 233 44.18 7.09 -10.16
CA THR A 233 44.95 7.59 -9.02
C THR A 233 46.31 6.91 -8.95
N CYS A 234 47.37 7.70 -9.00
CA CYS A 234 48.75 7.21 -8.94
C CYS A 234 49.40 7.50 -7.60
N GLY A 235 50.25 6.56 -7.15
CA GLY A 235 51.19 6.78 -6.06
C GLY A 235 52.31 7.76 -6.45
N LYS A 236 53.15 8.13 -5.50
CA LYS A 236 54.35 8.92 -5.82
C LYS A 236 55.35 8.08 -6.63
N PRO A 237 56.15 8.68 -7.52
CA PRO A 237 57.26 7.98 -8.14
C PRO A 237 58.26 7.45 -7.10
N ASP A 238 58.81 6.27 -7.33
CA ASP A 238 59.93 5.73 -6.56
C ASP A 238 61.27 6.36 -7.01
N ALA A 239 62.37 5.91 -6.39
CA ALA A 239 63.71 6.43 -6.69
C ALA A 239 64.17 6.12 -8.13
N GLN A 240 63.55 5.14 -8.79
CA GLN A 240 63.82 4.73 -10.16
C GLN A 240 62.91 5.47 -11.16
N GLY A 241 62.01 6.34 -10.67
CA GLY A 241 61.05 7.05 -11.50
C GLY A 241 59.93 6.14 -12.00
N HIS A 242 59.59 5.08 -11.27
CA HIS A 242 58.41 4.27 -11.53
C HIS A 242 57.25 4.67 -10.61
N GLU A 243 56.03 4.61 -11.13
CA GLU A 243 54.82 4.85 -10.35
C GLU A 243 53.79 3.73 -10.60
N LEU A 244 53.01 3.44 -9.57
CA LEU A 244 51.84 2.57 -9.66
C LEU A 244 50.60 3.45 -9.74
N CYS A 245 49.72 3.15 -10.70
CA CYS A 245 48.42 3.77 -10.84
C CYS A 245 47.31 2.75 -10.65
N PHE A 246 46.18 3.19 -10.10
CA PHE A 246 44.96 2.40 -9.96
C PHE A 246 43.81 3.13 -10.65
N GLU A 247 43.21 2.46 -11.64
CA GLU A 247 42.10 2.95 -12.44
C GLU A 247 40.87 2.05 -12.24
N LEU A 248 39.72 2.64 -11.89
CA LEU A 248 38.46 1.90 -11.81
C LEU A 248 37.65 2.10 -13.09
N ASN A 249 37.06 1.02 -13.57
CA ASN A 249 36.24 0.98 -14.75
C ASN A 249 34.89 0.35 -14.40
N PRO A 250 33.76 1.07 -14.58
CA PRO A 250 32.45 0.50 -14.33
C PRO A 250 32.18 -0.66 -15.30
N PRO A 251 31.35 -1.66 -14.90
CA PRO A 251 30.99 -2.76 -15.79
C PRO A 251 30.26 -2.24 -17.04
N SER A 252 30.52 -2.86 -18.20
CA SER A 252 29.63 -2.64 -19.36
C SER A 252 28.25 -3.26 -19.07
N LYS A 253 27.15 -2.66 -19.57
CA LYS A 253 25.79 -3.22 -19.43
C LYS A 253 25.62 -4.65 -20.00
N LYS A 254 26.61 -5.13 -20.77
CA LYS A 254 26.66 -6.49 -21.34
C LYS A 254 27.59 -7.43 -20.57
N ALA A 255 28.10 -7.04 -19.40
CA ALA A 255 29.01 -7.86 -18.62
C ALA A 255 28.33 -9.19 -18.23
N LEU A 256 29.02 -10.29 -18.52
CA LEU A 256 28.61 -11.65 -18.20
C LEU A 256 28.51 -11.84 -16.68
N ARG A 257 27.67 -12.79 -16.25
CA ARG A 257 27.59 -13.24 -14.86
C ARG A 257 28.99 -13.64 -14.37
N SER A 258 29.40 -13.17 -13.19
CA SER A 258 30.56 -13.73 -12.50
C SER A 258 30.35 -15.25 -12.33
N ALA A 259 31.38 -16.08 -12.52
CA ALA A 259 31.26 -17.54 -12.36
C ALA A 259 31.16 -17.93 -10.87
N ALA A 260 30.39 -18.97 -10.56
CA ALA A 260 30.14 -19.42 -9.19
C ALA A 260 31.42 -19.97 -8.57
N PRO A 261 31.76 -19.62 -7.32
CA PRO A 261 32.80 -20.35 -6.62
C PRO A 261 32.39 -21.82 -6.50
N VAL A 262 33.31 -22.73 -6.80
CA VAL A 262 33.14 -24.16 -6.56
C VAL A 262 33.60 -24.44 -5.12
N GLY A 263 32.66 -24.56 -4.18
CA GLY A 263 32.98 -24.81 -2.76
C GLY A 263 31.91 -24.32 -1.77
N PRO A 264 32.09 -24.54 -0.45
CA PRO A 264 31.18 -24.03 0.58
C PRO A 264 31.10 -22.49 0.54
N ALA A 265 29.98 -21.92 0.98
CA ALA A 265 29.69 -20.49 0.85
C ALA A 265 30.73 -19.61 1.60
N VAL A 266 31.66 -19.03 0.84
CA VAL A 266 32.54 -17.92 1.27
C VAL A 266 31.79 -16.59 1.24
N ASP A 267 30.67 -16.54 0.52
CA ASP A 267 29.89 -15.33 0.25
C ASP A 267 29.06 -14.91 1.48
N LEU A 268 29.12 -13.63 1.83
CA LEU A 268 28.35 -13.07 2.94
C LEU A 268 26.85 -12.97 2.61
N VAL A 269 26.50 -12.82 1.34
CA VAL A 269 25.12 -12.61 0.85
C VAL A 269 24.83 -13.60 -0.27
N ASP A 270 24.21 -14.72 0.08
CA ASP A 270 24.05 -15.89 -0.80
C ASP A 270 23.42 -15.58 -2.16
N TRP A 271 22.46 -14.65 -2.22
CA TRP A 271 21.78 -14.29 -3.48
C TRP A 271 22.58 -13.32 -4.36
N CYS A 272 23.65 -12.70 -3.85
CA CYS A 272 24.44 -11.69 -4.57
C CYS A 272 25.13 -12.29 -5.79
N PHE A 273 25.53 -13.57 -5.69
CA PHE A 273 26.17 -14.30 -6.75
C PHE A 273 25.31 -14.34 -8.04
N ASP A 274 24.02 -14.65 -7.90
CA ASP A 274 23.10 -14.82 -9.03
C ASP A 274 22.70 -13.52 -9.74
N LYS A 275 23.05 -12.36 -9.16
CA LYS A 275 22.70 -11.06 -9.73
C LYS A 275 23.63 -10.66 -10.89
N PRO A 276 23.11 -10.02 -11.95
CA PRO A 276 23.93 -9.43 -13.00
C PRO A 276 24.92 -8.38 -12.49
N SER A 277 26.08 -8.26 -13.14
CA SER A 277 27.01 -7.15 -12.92
C SER A 277 26.50 -5.85 -13.56
N GLY A 278 26.91 -4.69 -13.05
CA GLY A 278 26.52 -3.37 -13.57
C GLY A 278 25.43 -2.65 -12.78
N LEU A 279 24.74 -3.36 -11.87
CA LEU A 279 23.69 -2.80 -11.00
C LEU A 279 24.00 -3.13 -9.55
N ASP A 280 23.43 -2.34 -8.64
CA ASP A 280 23.48 -2.61 -7.21
C ASP A 280 22.10 -3.08 -6.74
N TYR A 281 22.10 -3.99 -5.77
CA TYR A 281 20.92 -4.70 -5.30
C TYR A 281 20.82 -4.64 -3.79
N MET A 282 19.62 -4.54 -3.25
CA MET A 282 19.42 -4.64 -1.80
C MET A 282 18.06 -5.18 -1.40
N ASN A 283 17.99 -5.70 -0.18
CA ASN A 283 16.77 -5.87 0.57
C ASN A 283 16.91 -5.09 1.91
N ARG A 284 15.99 -5.31 2.86
CA ARG A 284 16.02 -4.60 4.16
C ARG A 284 17.27 -4.90 5.00
N THR A 285 17.90 -6.05 4.80
CA THR A 285 18.99 -6.53 5.65
C THR A 285 20.32 -6.69 4.91
N GLU A 286 20.32 -6.74 3.58
CA GLU A 286 21.49 -7.10 2.78
C GLU A 286 21.62 -6.19 1.56
N ALA A 287 22.86 -5.90 1.17
CA ALA A 287 23.19 -5.19 -0.06
C ALA A 287 24.34 -5.88 -0.81
N CYS A 288 24.28 -5.80 -2.13
CA CYS A 288 25.20 -6.40 -3.07
C CYS A 288 25.55 -5.36 -4.15
N LEU A 289 26.79 -4.91 -4.14
CA LEU A 289 27.31 -3.86 -5.01
C LEU A 289 28.08 -4.51 -6.16
N LYS A 290 27.44 -4.62 -7.32
CA LYS A 290 28.06 -5.15 -8.56
C LYS A 290 28.30 -4.06 -9.60
N SER A 291 28.06 -2.79 -9.25
CA SER A 291 28.36 -1.63 -10.10
C SER A 291 29.80 -1.13 -10.04
N ILE A 292 30.63 -1.65 -9.12
CA ILE A 292 32.03 -1.20 -8.97
C ILE A 292 32.86 -1.55 -10.22
N GLY A 293 32.74 -2.78 -10.71
CA GLY A 293 33.35 -3.22 -11.96
C GLY A 293 34.79 -3.68 -11.83
N THR A 294 35.65 -3.23 -12.73
CA THR A 294 37.03 -3.66 -12.80
C THR A 294 37.99 -2.61 -12.28
N GLY A 295 39.03 -3.07 -11.61
CA GLY A 295 40.15 -2.27 -11.18
C GLY A 295 41.42 -2.66 -11.94
N THR A 296 42.05 -1.70 -12.63
CA THR A 296 43.31 -1.91 -13.36
C THR A 296 44.46 -1.23 -12.65
N LEU A 297 45.45 -2.03 -12.25
CA LEU A 297 46.75 -1.57 -11.80
C LEU A 297 47.67 -1.38 -13.00
N ILE A 298 48.39 -0.27 -13.04
CA ILE A 298 49.30 0.10 -14.11
C ILE A 298 50.62 0.51 -13.47
N PHE A 299 51.64 -0.32 -13.59
CA PHE A 299 53.00 0.00 -13.18
C PHE A 299 53.72 0.59 -14.38
N THR A 300 54.19 1.83 -14.26
CA THR A 300 54.72 2.60 -15.40
C THR A 300 55.94 3.44 -15.00
N SER A 301 56.73 3.85 -15.99
CA SER A 301 57.71 4.92 -15.82
C SER A 301 57.01 6.28 -15.83
N THR A 302 57.59 7.25 -15.11
CA THR A 302 57.19 8.67 -15.18
C THR A 302 57.57 9.33 -16.51
N ASP A 303 58.40 8.68 -17.33
CA ASP A 303 58.64 9.08 -18.71
C ASP A 303 57.42 8.70 -19.57
N PRO A 304 56.62 9.68 -20.04
CA PRO A 304 55.38 9.41 -20.77
C PRO A 304 55.61 8.77 -22.15
N LYS A 305 56.86 8.69 -22.61
CA LYS A 305 57.23 8.04 -23.88
C LYS A 305 57.46 6.53 -23.74
N LYS A 306 57.56 6.02 -22.51
CA LYS A 306 57.75 4.59 -22.26
C LYS A 306 56.39 3.91 -22.07
N PRO A 307 56.21 2.69 -22.59
CA PRO A 307 55.02 1.91 -22.29
C PRO A 307 54.95 1.55 -20.80
N ALA A 308 53.76 1.12 -20.35
CA ALA A 308 53.63 0.53 -19.03
C ALA A 308 54.58 -0.67 -18.88
N LEU A 309 55.18 -0.79 -17.71
CA LEU A 309 56.09 -1.87 -17.36
C LEU A 309 55.33 -3.17 -17.05
N GLY A 310 54.10 -3.05 -16.54
CA GLY A 310 53.20 -4.17 -16.30
C GLY A 310 51.83 -3.71 -15.83
N THR A 311 50.84 -4.59 -15.94
CA THR A 311 49.45 -4.36 -15.59
C THR A 311 48.83 -5.53 -14.86
N ALA A 312 47.81 -5.26 -14.05
CA ALA A 312 46.94 -6.27 -13.50
C ALA A 312 45.50 -5.78 -13.48
N THR A 313 44.54 -6.67 -13.67
CA THR A 313 43.11 -6.33 -13.68
C THR A 313 42.37 -7.22 -12.71
N PHE A 314 41.41 -6.65 -11.97
CA PHE A 314 40.63 -7.35 -10.96
C PHE A 314 39.14 -7.01 -11.12
N ASN A 315 38.26 -7.99 -10.95
CA ASN A 315 36.85 -7.72 -10.65
C ASN A 315 36.71 -7.39 -9.17
N ILE A 316 35.93 -6.35 -8.88
CA ILE A 316 35.70 -5.85 -7.52
C ILE A 316 34.19 -5.83 -7.26
N GLU A 317 33.78 -6.52 -6.20
CA GLU A 317 32.41 -6.48 -5.70
C GLU A 317 32.41 -6.22 -4.19
N GLN A 318 31.29 -5.73 -3.66
CA GLN A 318 31.12 -5.52 -2.23
C GLN A 318 29.74 -5.98 -1.75
N ARG A 319 29.69 -6.51 -0.54
CA ARG A 319 28.47 -6.96 0.13
C ARG A 319 28.36 -6.33 1.52
N ILE A 320 27.12 -6.14 1.97
CA ILE A 320 26.79 -5.70 3.32
C ILE A 320 25.66 -6.61 3.83
N LYS A 321 25.77 -7.05 5.08
CA LYS A 321 24.71 -7.80 5.77
C LYS A 321 24.49 -7.19 7.14
N THR A 322 23.25 -6.91 7.47
CA THR A 322 22.82 -6.37 8.77
C THR A 322 21.97 -7.43 9.46
N TYR A 323 22.09 -7.49 10.77
CA TYR A 323 21.38 -8.48 11.59
C TYR A 323 20.25 -7.79 12.35
N PRO A 324 18.98 -8.01 11.96
CA PRO A 324 17.87 -7.23 12.47
C PRO A 324 17.53 -7.56 13.91
N LYS A 325 18.01 -8.67 14.47
CA LYS A 325 17.73 -9.07 15.85
C LYS A 325 18.98 -9.51 16.59
N LYS A 326 18.91 -9.33 17.91
CA LYS A 326 19.89 -9.87 18.86
C LYS A 326 20.09 -11.37 18.64
N GLY A 327 21.33 -11.82 18.53
CA GLY A 327 21.69 -13.22 18.36
C GLY A 327 21.65 -13.72 16.90
N ASP A 328 21.11 -12.97 15.94
CA ASP A 328 21.04 -13.39 14.53
C ASP A 328 22.44 -13.58 13.92
N SER A 329 23.44 -12.80 14.37
CA SER A 329 24.86 -12.98 14.00
C SER A 329 25.62 -13.96 14.90
N GLY A 330 24.98 -14.49 15.95
CA GLY A 330 25.64 -15.15 17.07
C GLY A 330 26.20 -14.19 18.13
N SER A 331 25.98 -12.87 17.98
CA SER A 331 26.36 -11.84 18.94
C SER A 331 25.15 -11.28 19.71
N ASP A 332 25.40 -10.86 20.95
CA ASP A 332 24.41 -10.17 21.79
C ASP A 332 24.29 -8.66 21.48
N PHE A 333 25.15 -8.15 20.60
CA PHE A 333 25.18 -6.76 20.15
C PHE A 333 24.44 -6.60 18.81
N ALA A 334 24.07 -5.36 18.46
CA ALA A 334 23.65 -5.09 17.09
C ALA A 334 24.87 -5.25 16.18
N GLU A 335 24.69 -5.86 15.02
CA GLU A 335 25.81 -6.18 14.15
C GLU A 335 25.49 -5.92 12.69
N PHE A 336 26.52 -5.51 11.96
CA PHE A 336 26.54 -5.59 10.51
C PHE A 336 27.94 -5.97 10.02
N ASP A 337 27.95 -6.76 8.96
CA ASP A 337 29.13 -7.28 8.31
C ASP A 337 29.28 -6.66 6.93
N GLN A 338 30.53 -6.52 6.52
CA GLN A 338 30.87 -6.11 5.17
C GLN A 338 31.86 -7.11 4.58
N GLN A 339 31.79 -7.30 3.27
CA GLN A 339 32.70 -8.16 2.56
C GLN A 339 33.12 -7.52 1.23
N ILE A 340 34.41 -7.56 0.93
CA ILE A 340 34.96 -7.23 -0.39
C ILE A 340 35.39 -8.50 -1.11
N VAL A 341 35.14 -8.54 -2.41
CA VAL A 341 35.55 -9.64 -3.28
C VAL A 341 36.49 -9.10 -4.34
N LEU A 342 37.68 -9.67 -4.40
CA LEU A 342 38.73 -9.30 -5.34
C LEU A 342 39.09 -10.55 -6.15
N VAL A 343 38.77 -10.53 -7.45
CA VAL A 343 39.07 -11.66 -8.34
C VAL A 343 40.05 -11.18 -9.40
N PRO A 344 41.30 -11.67 -9.42
CA PRO A 344 42.23 -11.33 -10.50
C PRO A 344 41.63 -11.78 -11.84
N GLN A 345 41.83 -11.02 -12.89
CA GLN A 345 41.49 -11.39 -14.26
C GLN A 345 42.76 -11.57 -15.08
N HIS A 346 43.79 -10.81 -14.73
CA HIS A 346 45.11 -10.82 -15.37
C HIS A 346 46.14 -10.22 -14.41
N ILE A 347 47.36 -10.75 -14.38
CA ILE A 347 48.52 -10.18 -13.68
C ILE A 347 49.76 -10.41 -14.55
N ASP A 348 50.41 -9.32 -14.98
CA ASP A 348 51.67 -9.41 -15.72
C ASP A 348 52.83 -9.89 -14.82
N PRO A 349 53.69 -10.82 -15.29
CA PRO A 349 54.85 -11.30 -14.53
C PRO A 349 55.80 -10.18 -14.06
N GLU A 350 55.88 -9.08 -14.81
CA GLU A 350 56.70 -7.91 -14.53
C GLU A 350 56.34 -7.24 -13.20
N LEU A 351 55.11 -7.45 -12.69
CA LEU A 351 54.70 -6.95 -11.38
C LEU A 351 55.29 -7.75 -10.22
N LYS A 352 55.78 -8.98 -10.48
CA LYS A 352 56.30 -9.99 -9.53
C LYS A 352 55.29 -10.49 -8.49
N GLY A 353 54.44 -9.62 -7.99
CA GLY A 353 53.33 -9.94 -7.11
C GLY A 353 52.47 -8.70 -6.87
N VAL A 354 51.21 -8.91 -6.54
CA VAL A 354 50.23 -7.86 -6.26
C VAL A 354 49.66 -8.07 -4.88
N ARG A 355 49.58 -6.99 -4.10
CA ARG A 355 48.94 -6.97 -2.79
C ARG A 355 47.88 -5.88 -2.75
N MET A 356 46.68 -6.22 -2.29
CA MET A 356 45.60 -5.28 -2.08
C MET A 356 45.22 -5.20 -0.59
N LYS A 357 45.20 -3.99 -0.05
CA LYS A 357 44.68 -3.69 1.27
C LYS A 357 43.33 -3.02 1.13
N TRP A 358 42.30 -3.62 1.70
CA TRP A 358 40.99 -2.99 1.83
C TRP A 358 41.00 -2.01 3.01
N ASN A 359 40.65 -0.75 2.76
CA ASN A 359 40.50 0.28 3.78
C ASN A 359 39.01 0.53 3.99
N VAL A 360 38.56 0.25 5.21
CA VAL A 360 37.17 0.43 5.64
C VAL A 360 37.10 1.65 6.54
N GLY A 361 36.25 2.61 6.17
CA GLY A 361 35.90 3.76 6.99
C GLY A 361 34.52 3.60 7.60
N SER A 362 34.34 4.11 8.81
CA SER A 362 33.04 4.18 9.49
C SER A 362 32.95 5.46 10.32
N SER A 363 31.77 6.10 10.33
CA SER A 363 31.46 7.20 11.24
C SER A 363 30.96 6.74 12.62
N CYS A 364 30.87 5.42 12.84
CA CYS A 364 30.26 4.87 14.04
C CYS A 364 31.04 5.22 15.32
N LYS A 365 30.35 5.77 16.31
CA LYS A 365 30.94 6.21 17.59
C LYS A 365 31.00 5.11 18.63
N SER A 366 30.03 4.21 18.60
CA SER A 366 29.86 3.13 19.59
C SER A 366 30.08 1.75 18.97
N CYS A 367 30.97 1.66 17.98
CA CYS A 367 31.27 0.41 17.31
C CYS A 367 32.61 -0.18 17.71
N VAL A 368 32.66 -1.51 17.70
CA VAL A 368 33.90 -2.30 17.67
C VAL A 368 33.93 -3.08 16.38
N THR A 369 35.02 -2.91 15.62
CA THR A 369 35.23 -3.54 14.33
C THR A 369 36.33 -4.58 14.42
N SER A 370 36.11 -5.76 13.84
CA SER A 370 37.12 -6.82 13.80
C SER A 370 38.29 -6.46 12.87
N ASN A 371 39.39 -7.20 12.97
CA ASN A 371 40.36 -7.26 11.89
C ASN A 371 39.71 -7.88 10.63
N ILE A 372 40.19 -7.46 9.45
CA ILE A 372 39.77 -8.07 8.18
C ILE A 372 40.27 -9.52 8.15
N ARG A 373 39.36 -10.45 7.92
CA ARG A 373 39.67 -11.87 7.70
C ARG A 373 39.65 -12.15 6.21
N TRP A 374 40.77 -12.64 5.68
CA TRP A 374 40.88 -13.01 4.28
C TRP A 374 40.69 -14.51 4.10
N ALA A 375 39.98 -14.89 3.05
CA ALA A 375 39.85 -16.27 2.61
C ALA A 375 40.04 -16.39 1.09
N ASP A 376 40.42 -17.57 0.63
CA ASP A 376 40.38 -17.92 -0.80
C ASP A 376 38.99 -18.43 -1.23
N ASN A 377 38.86 -18.79 -2.51
CA ASN A 377 37.62 -19.31 -3.08
C ASN A 377 37.16 -20.66 -2.51
N GLN A 378 38.03 -21.38 -1.79
CA GLN A 378 37.72 -22.63 -1.12
C GLN A 378 37.44 -22.43 0.38
N ASN A 379 37.31 -21.17 0.82
CA ASN A 379 37.16 -20.78 2.22
C ASN A 379 38.37 -21.09 3.12
N ASN A 380 39.56 -21.33 2.53
CA ASN A 380 40.76 -21.47 3.35
C ASN A 380 41.20 -20.09 3.83
N THR A 381 41.66 -20.02 5.08
CA THR A 381 42.24 -18.79 5.63
C THR A 381 43.41 -18.32 4.77
N ALA A 382 43.31 -17.08 4.29
CA ALA A 382 44.41 -16.37 3.66
C ALA A 382 44.95 -15.34 4.67
N GLY A 383 46.27 -15.15 4.70
CA GLY A 383 46.86 -14.12 5.57
C GLY A 383 46.50 -12.69 5.11
N ASP A 384 46.38 -12.50 3.79
CA ASP A 384 46.15 -11.23 3.12
C ASP A 384 45.55 -11.44 1.72
N ALA A 385 45.25 -10.34 1.02
CA ALA A 385 44.95 -10.36 -0.42
C ALA A 385 46.23 -10.15 -1.23
N TYR A 386 47.04 -11.21 -1.31
CA TYR A 386 48.24 -11.29 -2.13
C TYR A 386 48.14 -12.36 -3.23
N TRP A 387 48.72 -12.05 -4.38
CA TRP A 387 48.88 -12.92 -5.53
C TRP A 387 50.31 -12.82 -6.07
N ASP A 388 51.00 -13.96 -6.16
CA ASP A 388 52.30 -14.07 -6.81
C ASP A 388 52.10 -14.12 -8.34
N ALA A 389 52.80 -13.26 -9.08
CA ALA A 389 52.53 -13.10 -10.51
C ALA A 389 52.91 -14.33 -11.36
N ALA A 390 53.80 -15.21 -10.86
CA ALA A 390 54.21 -16.43 -11.56
C ALA A 390 53.21 -17.58 -11.36
N THR A 391 52.36 -17.51 -10.34
CA THR A 391 51.44 -18.60 -9.97
C THR A 391 49.97 -18.18 -9.87
N ALA A 392 49.67 -16.89 -10.10
CA ALA A 392 48.32 -16.35 -10.02
C ALA A 392 47.40 -16.97 -11.08
N ASP A 393 46.40 -17.72 -10.60
CA ASP A 393 45.27 -18.17 -11.40
C ASP A 393 44.25 -17.02 -11.54
N PRO A 394 43.75 -16.67 -12.75
CA PRO A 394 42.66 -15.71 -12.95
C PRO A 394 41.33 -16.08 -12.28
N TYR A 395 41.28 -17.20 -11.56
CA TYR A 395 40.14 -17.59 -10.72
C TYR A 395 40.52 -17.76 -9.25
N SER A 396 41.67 -17.26 -8.80
CA SER A 396 42.10 -17.29 -7.38
C SER A 396 41.55 -16.09 -6.60
N GLY A 397 40.24 -16.02 -6.40
CA GLY A 397 39.59 -14.92 -5.68
C GLY A 397 40.02 -14.81 -4.20
N ARG A 398 40.02 -13.57 -3.68
CA ARG A 398 40.23 -13.25 -2.26
C ARG A 398 39.00 -12.54 -1.70
N TRP A 399 38.53 -13.02 -0.56
CA TRP A 399 37.34 -12.56 0.13
C TRP A 399 37.73 -11.95 1.46
N GLY A 400 37.60 -10.64 1.60
CA GLY A 400 37.92 -9.92 2.83
C GLY A 400 36.65 -9.61 3.59
N THR A 401 36.49 -10.16 4.80
CA THR A 401 35.29 -9.95 5.63
C THR A 401 35.64 -9.17 6.89
N ILE A 402 34.78 -8.25 7.28
CA ILE A 402 34.91 -7.45 8.49
C ILE A 402 33.57 -7.38 9.22
N GLN A 403 33.60 -7.59 10.53
CA GLN A 403 32.42 -7.55 11.39
C GLN A 403 32.43 -6.27 12.20
N THR A 404 31.27 -5.61 12.30
CA THR A 404 31.10 -4.41 13.12
C THR A 404 29.95 -4.61 14.09
N THR A 405 30.28 -4.60 15.37
CA THR A 405 29.29 -4.63 16.46
C THR A 405 29.03 -3.21 16.96
N TRP A 406 27.78 -2.90 17.28
CA TRP A 406 27.34 -1.62 17.84
C TRP A 406 26.77 -1.83 19.24
N SER A 407 27.24 -1.03 20.19
CA SER A 407 26.87 -1.10 21.61
C SER A 407 26.32 0.22 22.16
N GLY A 408 25.79 1.08 21.28
CA GLY A 408 25.19 2.35 21.68
C GLY A 408 23.80 2.18 22.31
N THR A 409 23.19 3.32 22.64
CA THR A 409 21.79 3.40 23.11
C THR A 409 20.99 4.32 22.19
N GLY A 410 19.70 4.05 21.99
CA GLY A 410 18.85 4.76 21.05
C GLY A 410 19.05 4.21 19.63
N LYS A 411 19.26 5.11 18.65
CA LYS A 411 19.52 4.75 17.25
C LYS A 411 20.71 5.53 16.69
N GLU A 412 21.50 4.89 15.84
CA GLU A 412 22.63 5.49 15.13
C GLU A 412 22.58 5.09 13.65
N THR A 413 22.66 6.06 12.76
CA THR A 413 22.88 5.84 11.33
C THR A 413 24.37 5.93 11.07
N ILE A 414 24.96 4.88 10.51
CA ILE A 414 26.39 4.70 10.40
C ILE A 414 26.81 4.89 8.95
N ASP A 415 27.59 5.93 8.69
CA ASP A 415 28.14 6.17 7.36
C ASP A 415 29.38 5.31 7.15
N LEU A 416 29.50 4.74 5.95
CA LEU A 416 30.56 3.83 5.57
C LEU A 416 31.40 4.45 4.46
N GLY A 417 32.67 4.07 4.36
CA GLY A 417 33.57 4.53 3.30
C GLY A 417 34.52 3.43 2.87
N TRP A 418 34.81 3.38 1.56
CA TRP A 418 35.59 2.28 1.01
C TRP A 418 36.66 2.72 0.02
N SER A 419 37.85 2.16 0.22
CA SER A 419 38.94 2.25 -0.75
C SER A 419 39.82 1.00 -0.71
N VAL A 420 40.57 0.77 -1.78
CA VAL A 420 41.62 -0.26 -1.82
C VAL A 420 42.94 0.41 -2.14
N THR A 421 43.95 0.11 -1.32
CA THR A 421 45.35 0.48 -1.57
C THR A 421 46.09 -0.73 -2.13
N ALA A 422 46.70 -0.57 -3.30
CA ALA A 422 47.46 -1.61 -3.97
C ALA A 422 48.96 -1.32 -3.92
N THR A 423 49.76 -2.40 -3.85
CA THR A 423 51.22 -2.40 -4.03
C THR A 423 51.61 -3.53 -4.97
N VAL A 424 52.76 -3.38 -5.62
CA VAL A 424 53.38 -4.43 -6.45
C VAL A 424 54.80 -4.70 -5.98
N ASP A 425 55.25 -5.94 -6.09
CA ASP A 425 56.58 -6.35 -5.62
C ASP A 425 57.72 -5.86 -6.54
N ALA A 426 57.37 -5.39 -7.75
CA ALA A 426 58.30 -4.79 -8.69
C ALA A 426 58.82 -3.41 -8.28
N GLY A 427 58.11 -2.68 -7.41
CA GLY A 427 58.47 -1.32 -6.98
C GLY A 427 57.29 -0.34 -7.00
N GLY A 428 57.59 0.96 -7.05
CA GLY A 428 56.61 2.04 -6.98
C GLY A 428 56.04 2.27 -5.57
N ASN A 429 55.49 3.46 -5.33
CA ASN A 429 54.74 3.72 -4.10
C ASN A 429 53.26 3.27 -4.24
N PRO A 430 52.57 2.98 -3.12
CA PRO A 430 51.19 2.49 -3.15
C PRO A 430 50.22 3.42 -3.88
N ALA A 431 49.27 2.83 -4.61
CA ALA A 431 48.18 3.52 -5.27
C ALA A 431 46.85 3.22 -4.57
N THR A 432 45.97 4.20 -4.41
CA THR A 432 44.68 4.00 -3.73
C THR A 432 43.51 4.38 -4.62
N ALA A 433 42.55 3.47 -4.79
CA ALA A 433 41.29 3.73 -5.45
C ALA A 433 40.15 3.83 -4.42
N ASN A 434 39.39 4.92 -4.47
CA ASN A 434 38.21 5.15 -3.65
C ASN A 434 36.96 4.90 -4.50
N PHE A 435 36.08 4.01 -4.02
CA PHE A 435 34.83 3.61 -4.69
C PHE A 435 33.59 3.97 -3.87
N GLY A 436 33.71 5.00 -3.03
CA GLY A 436 32.60 5.76 -2.49
C GLY A 436 32.33 5.55 -1.01
N THR A 437 31.13 5.98 -0.64
CA THR A 437 30.62 5.96 0.72
C THR A 437 29.24 5.32 0.75
N SER A 438 28.63 5.27 1.94
CA SER A 438 27.24 4.87 2.12
C SER A 438 26.21 5.71 1.34
N GLY A 439 26.63 6.80 0.71
CA GLY A 439 25.80 7.72 -0.06
C GLY A 439 25.99 9.16 0.40
N VAL A 440 25.44 10.12 -0.36
CA VAL A 440 25.41 11.52 0.09
C VAL A 440 24.52 11.67 1.32
N ASP A 441 24.80 12.69 2.14
CA ASP A 441 24.13 12.90 3.43
C ASP A 441 22.60 12.89 3.38
N SER A 442 22.00 13.36 2.29
CA SER A 442 20.54 13.42 2.13
C SER A 442 19.89 12.11 1.70
N VAL A 443 20.66 11.08 1.33
CA VAL A 443 20.13 9.82 0.78
C VAL A 443 20.60 8.60 1.58
N ARG A 444 21.93 8.46 1.76
CA ARG A 444 22.56 7.42 2.59
C ARG A 444 22.06 5.99 2.31
N GLU A 445 22.06 5.59 1.03
CA GLU A 445 21.48 4.32 0.54
C GLU A 445 21.98 3.08 1.27
N LEU A 446 23.27 3.08 1.63
CA LEU A 446 23.99 1.94 2.16
C LEU A 446 24.38 2.11 3.63
N ALA A 447 23.93 3.17 4.30
CA ALA A 447 24.23 3.40 5.71
C ALA A 447 23.39 2.47 6.59
N PRO A 448 23.99 1.54 7.35
CA PRO A 448 23.25 0.76 8.32
C PRO A 448 22.70 1.67 9.41
N ARG A 449 21.46 1.42 9.84
CA ARG A 449 20.94 1.94 11.10
C ARG A 449 20.95 0.83 12.12
N CYS A 450 21.65 1.05 13.22
CA CYS A 450 21.60 0.18 14.40
C CYS A 450 20.83 0.88 15.52
N ASP A 451 20.07 0.13 16.29
CA ASP A 451 19.30 0.66 17.41
C ASP A 451 19.07 -0.39 18.50
N ASP A 452 18.66 0.07 19.68
CA ASP A 452 18.23 -0.78 20.81
C ASP A 452 16.75 -0.56 21.20
N ILE A 453 15.97 0.10 20.35
CA ILE A 453 14.65 0.66 20.69
C ILE A 453 13.55 -0.41 20.77
N LEU A 454 13.59 -1.42 19.89
CA LEU A 454 12.51 -2.40 19.79
C LEU A 454 12.50 -3.40 20.95
N LYS A 455 11.36 -3.55 21.62
CA LYS A 455 11.21 -4.54 22.70
C LYS A 455 11.19 -5.96 22.14
N GLY A 456 12.13 -6.81 22.56
CA GLY A 456 12.26 -8.21 22.12
C GLY A 456 13.43 -8.45 21.17
N PRO A 457 13.39 -7.95 19.92
CA PRO A 457 14.46 -8.17 18.93
C PRO A 457 15.66 -7.22 19.11
N SER A 458 15.74 -6.44 20.19
CA SER A 458 16.83 -5.49 20.43
C SER A 458 18.05 -6.13 21.08
N PRO A 459 19.27 -5.68 20.75
CA PRO A 459 19.60 -4.67 19.73
C PRO A 459 19.71 -5.27 18.31
N GLY A 460 19.79 -4.45 17.26
CA GLY A 460 19.93 -4.94 15.87
C GLY A 460 20.14 -3.81 14.85
N CYS A 461 20.47 -4.19 13.60
CA CYS A 461 20.72 -3.26 12.50
C CYS A 461 19.88 -3.60 11.25
N VAL A 462 19.58 -2.58 10.43
CA VAL A 462 18.92 -2.70 9.12
C VAL A 462 19.45 -1.68 8.11
N LEU A 463 19.12 -1.85 6.84
CA LEU A 463 19.34 -0.86 5.77
C LEU A 463 18.05 -0.04 5.54
N PRO A 464 17.94 1.19 6.10
CA PRO A 464 16.69 1.95 6.13
C PRO A 464 16.28 2.55 4.78
N PHE A 465 17.19 2.58 3.80
CA PHE A 465 16.89 3.04 2.45
C PHE A 465 15.89 2.11 1.75
N PHE A 466 15.98 0.80 1.98
CA PHE A 466 14.98 -0.15 1.51
C PHE A 466 13.64 0.12 2.19
N LYS A 467 12.59 0.35 1.38
CA LYS A 467 11.22 0.59 1.83
C LYS A 467 10.42 -0.72 1.74
N PRO A 468 10.06 -1.35 2.87
CA PRO A 468 9.28 -2.56 2.86
C PRO A 468 7.92 -2.37 2.19
N THR A 469 7.37 -3.45 1.66
CA THR A 469 6.00 -3.47 1.12
C THR A 469 5.18 -4.48 1.91
N TYR A 470 4.07 -4.02 2.50
CA TYR A 470 3.05 -4.90 3.05
C TYR A 470 2.02 -5.24 1.98
N THR A 471 1.79 -6.53 1.72
CA THR A 471 0.83 -6.97 0.72
C THR A 471 -0.44 -7.44 1.41
N VAL A 472 -1.54 -6.70 1.25
CA VAL A 472 -2.83 -7.11 1.82
C VAL A 472 -3.29 -8.38 1.13
N ASP A 473 -3.64 -9.39 1.91
CA ASP A 473 -4.20 -10.63 1.37
C ASP A 473 -5.66 -10.40 0.93
N THR A 474 -5.83 -9.86 -0.27
CA THR A 474 -7.15 -9.53 -0.83
C THR A 474 -7.96 -10.76 -1.24
N ASN A 475 -7.38 -11.97 -1.21
CA ASN A 475 -8.14 -13.20 -1.32
C ASN A 475 -8.95 -13.44 -0.03
N LEU A 476 -8.35 -13.20 1.15
CA LEU A 476 -9.00 -13.35 2.45
C LEU A 476 -9.75 -12.07 2.88
N TYR A 477 -9.22 -10.89 2.55
CA TYR A 477 -9.70 -9.59 3.00
C TYR A 477 -10.08 -8.64 1.84
N PRO A 478 -10.89 -9.08 0.86
CA PRO A 478 -11.20 -8.28 -0.33
C PRO A 478 -11.88 -6.94 -0.03
N ALA A 479 -12.69 -6.84 1.04
CA ALA A 479 -13.41 -5.61 1.37
C ALA A 479 -12.46 -4.49 1.84
N ALA A 480 -11.53 -4.82 2.74
CA ALA A 480 -10.51 -3.90 3.21
C ALA A 480 -9.52 -3.54 2.10
N GLY A 481 -9.08 -4.53 1.30
CA GLY A 481 -8.22 -4.29 0.14
C GLY A 481 -8.85 -3.38 -0.92
N ALA A 482 -10.15 -3.52 -1.19
CA ALA A 482 -10.90 -2.64 -2.08
C ALA A 482 -10.91 -1.20 -1.57
N TYR A 483 -11.10 -1.04 -0.25
CA TYR A 483 -11.08 0.25 0.42
C TYR A 483 -9.70 0.90 0.35
N TYR A 484 -8.63 0.19 0.72
CA TYR A 484 -7.27 0.72 0.66
C TYR A 484 -6.85 1.08 -0.76
N TRP A 485 -7.17 0.25 -1.75
CA TRP A 485 -6.92 0.57 -3.16
C TRP A 485 -7.66 1.83 -3.61
N LEU A 486 -8.95 1.95 -3.28
CA LEU A 486 -9.73 3.14 -3.64
C LEU A 486 -9.12 4.42 -3.04
N MET A 487 -8.69 4.36 -1.78
CA MET A 487 -8.07 5.50 -1.10
C MET A 487 -6.71 5.84 -1.71
N GLN A 488 -5.88 4.84 -2.04
CA GLN A 488 -4.62 5.05 -2.76
C GLN A 488 -4.81 5.74 -4.12
N GLU A 489 -5.88 5.42 -4.84
CA GLU A 489 -6.15 6.03 -6.16
C GLU A 489 -6.84 7.39 -6.08
N LYS A 490 -7.66 7.64 -5.04
CA LYS A 490 -8.44 8.89 -4.92
C LYS A 490 -7.80 9.98 -4.06
N MET A 491 -6.98 9.63 -3.07
CA MET A 491 -6.37 10.63 -2.21
C MET A 491 -5.37 11.48 -2.98
N PRO A 492 -5.29 12.81 -2.73
CA PRO A 492 -4.42 13.70 -3.49
C PRO A 492 -2.94 13.34 -3.53
N ASP A 493 -2.44 12.65 -2.52
CA ASP A 493 -1.03 12.28 -2.38
C ASP A 493 -0.77 10.77 -2.53
N HIS A 494 -1.82 9.99 -2.81
CA HIS A 494 -1.73 8.56 -3.09
C HIS A 494 -0.99 7.75 -2.01
N ALA A 495 -1.09 8.17 -0.75
CA ALA A 495 -0.30 7.63 0.36
C ALA A 495 -0.31 6.10 0.41
N GLY A 496 0.88 5.49 0.50
CA GLY A 496 1.10 4.05 0.53
C GLY A 496 1.13 3.34 -0.82
N SER A 497 0.89 4.04 -1.93
CA SER A 497 0.83 3.45 -3.26
C SER A 497 2.21 3.26 -3.91
N VAL A 498 2.49 2.02 -4.35
CA VAL A 498 3.67 1.72 -5.20
C VAL A 498 3.56 2.40 -6.57
N LYS A 499 2.35 2.48 -7.15
CA LYS A 499 2.11 3.08 -8.47
C LYS A 499 2.54 4.54 -8.54
N TRP A 500 2.34 5.26 -7.44
CA TRP A 500 2.60 6.69 -7.32
C TRP A 500 3.89 7.01 -6.55
N ASP A 501 4.69 5.98 -6.19
CA ASP A 501 5.91 6.12 -5.37
C ASP A 501 5.69 6.94 -4.10
N SER A 502 4.54 6.73 -3.44
CA SER A 502 4.12 7.47 -2.26
C SER A 502 4.07 6.56 -1.05
N LEU A 503 4.83 6.91 -0.02
CA LEU A 503 5.02 6.09 1.18
C LEU A 503 3.97 6.40 2.24
N LEU A 504 3.69 5.39 3.06
CA LEU A 504 3.23 5.59 4.42
C LEU A 504 4.44 5.62 5.35
N HIS A 505 4.40 6.42 6.40
CA HIS A 505 5.43 6.52 7.42
C HIS A 505 4.93 5.93 8.73
N TYR A 506 5.63 4.92 9.23
CA TYR A 506 5.24 4.22 10.46
C TYR A 506 5.29 5.14 11.68
N LEU A 507 4.23 5.07 12.50
CA LEU A 507 4.18 5.65 13.83
C LEU A 507 4.91 4.71 14.79
N GLY A 508 6.19 5.00 15.02
CA GLY A 508 7.08 4.13 15.77
C GLY A 508 7.08 4.39 17.27
N LEU A 509 7.65 3.45 18.03
CA LEU A 509 7.77 3.54 19.49
C LEU A 509 8.69 4.69 19.94
N ASP A 510 9.61 5.13 19.08
CA ASP A 510 10.51 6.26 19.28
C ASP A 510 9.93 7.60 18.82
N THR A 511 8.61 7.68 18.60
CA THR A 511 7.96 8.94 18.27
C THR A 511 8.16 9.98 19.37
N THR A 512 8.49 11.20 18.94
CA THR A 512 8.67 12.36 19.83
C THR A 512 7.35 13.08 20.09
N VAL A 513 6.32 12.82 19.28
CA VAL A 513 4.98 13.38 19.41
C VAL A 513 4.30 12.82 20.65
N LYS A 514 3.71 13.70 21.46
CA LYS A 514 3.02 13.33 22.71
C LYS A 514 1.53 13.65 22.64
N ASN A 515 0.71 12.83 23.29
CA ASN A 515 -0.68 13.14 23.54
C ASN A 515 -0.82 14.13 24.72
N SER A 516 -2.06 14.52 25.03
CA SER A 516 -2.37 15.48 26.11
C SER A 516 -1.93 15.00 27.50
N SER A 517 -1.71 13.70 27.69
CA SER A 517 -1.22 13.10 28.94
C SER A 517 0.30 13.01 29.01
N GLY A 518 1.02 13.55 28.00
CA GLY A 518 2.48 13.48 27.91
C GLY A 518 3.04 12.13 27.46
N GLN A 519 2.18 11.15 27.12
CA GLN A 519 2.59 9.84 26.62
C GLN A 519 2.89 9.91 25.11
N PRO A 520 3.75 9.03 24.56
CA PRO A 520 3.94 8.93 23.12
C PRO A 520 2.61 8.75 22.39
N TRP A 521 2.41 9.48 21.30
CA TRP A 521 1.23 9.35 20.46
C TRP A 521 1.13 7.93 19.92
N SER A 522 -0.06 7.34 19.98
CA SER A 522 -0.30 5.95 19.62
C SER A 522 -1.38 5.83 18.54
N ALA A 523 -1.50 4.64 17.96
CA ALA A 523 -2.59 4.32 17.05
C ALA A 523 -3.97 4.50 17.70
N ASN A 524 -4.10 4.29 19.02
CA ASN A 524 -5.37 4.52 19.71
C ASN A 524 -5.73 6.01 19.76
N ASP A 525 -4.75 6.90 19.88
CA ASP A 525 -4.98 8.34 19.86
C ASP A 525 -5.45 8.77 18.46
N SER A 526 -4.79 8.30 17.39
CA SER A 526 -5.21 8.55 16.00
C SER A 526 -6.63 8.01 15.73
N ARG A 527 -6.86 6.75 16.10
CA ARG A 527 -8.15 6.07 15.90
C ARG A 527 -9.28 6.71 16.69
N GLY A 528 -8.99 7.23 17.89
CA GLY A 528 -9.97 7.95 18.71
C GLY A 528 -10.52 9.20 18.02
N LEU A 529 -9.78 9.80 17.08
CA LEU A 529 -10.22 10.98 16.32
C LEU A 529 -11.01 10.60 15.05
N VAL A 530 -10.49 9.62 14.29
CA VAL A 530 -11.09 9.22 13.00
C VAL A 530 -12.26 8.27 13.21
N CYS A 531 -12.07 7.26 14.05
CA CYS A 531 -13.01 6.18 14.35
C CYS A 531 -13.39 6.13 15.84
N PRO A 532 -14.02 7.20 16.39
CA PRO A 532 -14.43 7.22 17.80
C PRO A 532 -15.48 6.14 18.10
N SER A 533 -15.57 5.71 19.34
CA SER A 533 -16.53 4.68 19.79
C SER A 533 -18.00 5.04 19.53
N GLY A 534 -18.33 6.34 19.48
CA GLY A 534 -19.67 6.85 19.18
C GLY A 534 -19.97 7.01 17.68
N TRP A 535 -19.07 6.61 16.79
CA TRP A 535 -19.30 6.70 15.35
C TRP A 535 -20.43 5.75 14.90
N SER A 536 -21.34 6.27 14.09
CA SER A 536 -22.50 5.54 13.59
C SER A 536 -22.16 4.81 12.29
N LYS A 537 -22.06 3.48 12.37
CA LYS A 537 -21.87 2.59 11.23
C LYS A 537 -23.00 2.75 10.21
N HIS A 538 -22.69 2.55 8.94
CA HIS A 538 -23.72 2.51 7.91
C HIS A 538 -24.56 1.23 8.05
N PRO A 539 -25.89 1.28 7.88
CA PRO A 539 -26.68 0.06 7.69
C PRO A 539 -26.15 -0.74 6.49
N ALA A 540 -26.06 -2.05 6.59
CA ALA A 540 -25.66 -2.90 5.46
C ALA A 540 -26.41 -4.23 5.50
N ASP A 541 -26.33 -4.99 4.40
CA ASP A 541 -26.88 -6.33 4.33
C ASP A 541 -26.29 -7.24 5.43
N ALA A 542 -27.15 -7.99 6.10
CA ALA A 542 -26.79 -8.82 7.24
C ALA A 542 -25.72 -9.90 6.92
N SER A 543 -25.56 -10.27 5.65
CA SER A 543 -24.51 -11.22 5.22
C SER A 543 -23.09 -10.71 5.39
N LEU A 544 -22.90 -9.40 5.60
CA LEU A 544 -21.61 -8.80 5.95
C LEU A 544 -21.24 -8.98 7.42
N GLY A 545 -22.15 -9.46 8.26
CA GLY A 545 -21.93 -9.67 9.69
C GLY A 545 -21.74 -8.35 10.45
N THR A 546 -20.95 -8.40 11.52
CA THR A 546 -20.66 -7.20 12.32
C THR A 546 -19.76 -6.25 11.55
N LEU A 547 -20.16 -4.98 11.45
CA LEU A 547 -19.35 -3.93 10.86
C LEU A 547 -18.49 -3.21 11.90
N SER A 548 -17.38 -2.67 11.44
CA SER A 548 -16.39 -1.91 12.20
C SER A 548 -15.96 -0.67 11.41
N CYS A 549 -15.31 0.28 12.10
CA CYS A 549 -14.74 1.48 11.48
C CYS A 549 -13.34 1.16 10.95
N ASP A 550 -13.15 1.21 9.64
CA ASP A 550 -11.84 1.15 9.01
C ASP A 550 -11.39 2.57 8.62
N GLU A 551 -10.08 2.84 8.68
CA GLU A 551 -9.50 4.16 8.45
C GLU A 551 -8.29 4.07 7.51
N TYR A 552 -8.15 5.07 6.65
CA TYR A 552 -7.01 5.18 5.74
C TYR A 552 -6.51 6.63 5.69
N ALA A 553 -5.22 6.92 5.80
CA ALA A 553 -4.19 5.95 6.14
C ALA A 553 -4.38 5.38 7.57
N MET A 554 -3.82 4.21 7.80
CA MET A 554 -3.97 3.43 9.03
C MET A 554 -3.54 4.25 10.25
N ALA A 555 -4.19 4.07 11.40
CA ALA A 555 -3.86 4.78 12.64
C ALA A 555 -2.40 4.65 13.10
N THR A 556 -1.69 3.61 12.65
CA THR A 556 -0.26 3.36 12.91
C THR A 556 0.67 4.13 11.96
N THR A 557 0.20 5.18 11.29
CA THR A 557 1.02 5.99 10.37
C THR A 557 0.89 7.48 10.64
N HIS A 558 1.89 8.25 10.17
CA HIS A 558 1.88 9.72 10.23
C HIS A 558 0.88 10.35 9.24
N GLU A 559 0.49 9.59 8.22
CA GLU A 559 -0.59 9.92 7.27
C GLU A 559 -1.97 9.61 7.84
N SER A 560 -2.10 9.05 9.05
CA SER A 560 -3.43 8.93 9.64
C SER A 560 -4.08 10.31 9.75
N GLY A 561 -5.37 10.40 9.43
CA GLY A 561 -6.14 11.63 9.66
C GLY A 561 -6.14 12.05 11.14
N GLY A 562 -5.91 11.09 12.04
CA GLY A 562 -5.80 11.32 13.48
C GLY A 562 -4.43 11.83 13.94
N PHE A 563 -3.38 11.71 13.12
CA PHE A 563 -2.02 12.05 13.55
C PHE A 563 -1.82 13.58 13.64
N PRO A 564 -1.36 14.11 14.79
CA PRO A 564 -1.24 15.54 14.98
C PRO A 564 -0.05 16.12 14.20
N GLY A 565 -0.33 17.17 13.42
CA GLY A 565 0.68 17.80 12.56
C GLY A 565 0.96 17.03 11.26
N GLY A 566 0.33 15.86 11.07
CA GLY A 566 0.42 15.09 9.84
C GLY A 566 -0.20 15.81 8.64
N VAL A 567 0.24 15.42 7.45
CA VAL A 567 -0.26 15.99 6.17
C VAL A 567 -1.75 15.75 5.95
N HIS A 568 -2.32 14.76 6.63
CA HIS A 568 -3.73 14.36 6.52
C HIS A 568 -4.59 14.74 7.72
N LYS A 569 -4.02 15.47 8.70
CA LYS A 569 -4.70 15.82 9.93
C LYS A 569 -6.09 16.39 9.66
N VAL A 570 -7.09 15.80 10.30
CA VAL A 570 -8.46 16.31 10.39
C VAL A 570 -8.77 16.75 11.82
N SER A 571 -9.87 17.46 12.02
CA SER A 571 -10.41 17.75 13.36
C SER A 571 -11.38 16.64 13.83
N SER A 572 -11.97 15.92 12.89
CA SER A 572 -12.75 14.72 13.13
C SER A 572 -12.77 13.83 11.89
N GLY A 573 -13.03 12.54 12.05
CA GLY A 573 -13.18 11.64 10.90
C GLY A 573 -14.35 11.98 9.97
N ASP A 574 -15.25 12.91 10.30
CA ASP A 574 -16.32 13.39 9.40
C ASP A 574 -15.77 14.10 8.16
N GLU A 575 -14.52 14.59 8.22
CA GLU A 575 -13.81 15.21 7.10
C GLU A 575 -13.17 14.18 6.15
N CYS A 576 -13.11 12.90 6.54
CA CYS A 576 -12.61 11.83 5.69
C CYS A 576 -13.64 11.46 4.61
N ALA A 577 -13.17 10.80 3.54
CA ALA A 577 -14.05 10.15 2.58
C ALA A 577 -14.89 9.09 3.30
N GLN A 578 -16.21 9.22 3.26
CA GLN A 578 -17.13 8.31 3.94
C GLN A 578 -17.59 7.21 2.99
N LEU A 579 -17.34 5.96 3.37
CA LEU A 579 -17.60 4.78 2.54
C LEU A 579 -18.27 3.68 3.36
N PHE A 580 -18.87 2.72 2.68
CA PHE A 580 -19.35 1.49 3.31
C PHE A 580 -19.41 0.33 2.32
N THR A 581 -19.38 -0.88 2.84
CA THR A 581 -19.58 -2.09 2.03
C THR A 581 -21.03 -2.55 2.09
N ASP A 582 -21.56 -3.02 0.97
CA ASP A 582 -22.88 -3.65 0.93
C ASP A 582 -22.93 -4.80 -0.08
N LYS A 583 -23.97 -5.63 0.03
CA LYS A 583 -24.24 -6.72 -0.90
C LYS A 583 -24.78 -6.19 -2.22
N MET A 584 -24.25 -6.72 -3.32
CA MET A 584 -24.73 -6.42 -4.66
C MET A 584 -26.02 -7.18 -4.97
N GLY A 585 -26.88 -6.60 -5.79
CA GLY A 585 -28.18 -7.15 -6.18
C GLY A 585 -28.10 -8.44 -6.99
N ASP A 586 -26.92 -8.80 -7.51
CA ASP A 586 -26.64 -10.10 -8.14
C ASP A 586 -26.56 -11.25 -7.11
N GLY A 587 -26.46 -10.93 -5.83
CA GLY A 587 -26.49 -11.88 -4.71
C GLY A 587 -25.17 -12.58 -4.41
N SER A 588 -24.18 -12.50 -5.30
CA SER A 588 -22.88 -13.19 -5.18
C SER A 588 -21.70 -12.27 -4.86
N ASN A 589 -21.83 -10.97 -5.15
CA ASN A 589 -20.76 -10.00 -4.96
C ASN A 589 -21.11 -8.95 -3.92
N PHE A 590 -20.08 -8.21 -3.52
CA PHE A 590 -20.17 -7.06 -2.63
C PHE A 590 -19.59 -5.84 -3.34
N GLY A 591 -19.95 -4.66 -2.87
CA GLY A 591 -19.50 -3.40 -3.40
C GLY A 591 -19.05 -2.43 -2.32
N LEU A 592 -18.12 -1.54 -2.66
CA LEU A 592 -17.73 -0.39 -1.86
C LEU A 592 -18.44 0.87 -2.40
N LEU A 593 -19.28 1.48 -1.57
CA LEU A 593 -20.18 2.57 -1.93
C LEU A 593 -19.92 3.81 -1.07
N ALA A 594 -20.50 4.96 -1.48
CA ALA A 594 -20.41 6.20 -0.73
C ALA A 594 -21.43 6.25 0.42
N ASP A 595 -20.97 6.52 1.64
CA ASP A 595 -21.86 6.89 2.74
C ASP A 595 -22.18 8.39 2.65
N THR A 596 -23.38 8.70 2.18
CA THR A 596 -23.80 10.08 1.90
C THR A 596 -24.46 10.76 3.10
N ARG A 597 -24.49 10.14 4.29
CA ARG A 597 -25.14 10.71 5.48
C ARG A 597 -24.39 11.91 6.07
N LYS A 598 -23.09 12.03 5.76
CA LYS A 598 -22.24 13.17 6.16
C LYS A 598 -21.88 14.07 4.99
N THR A 599 -21.53 13.46 3.85
CA THR A 599 -21.18 14.18 2.63
C THR A 599 -22.18 13.82 1.55
N GLU A 600 -23.17 14.69 1.31
CA GLU A 600 -24.31 14.40 0.41
C GLU A 600 -23.86 13.92 -0.96
N ASN A 601 -22.77 14.48 -1.51
CA ASN A 601 -22.23 14.15 -2.84
C ASN A 601 -21.28 12.94 -2.87
N GLY A 602 -21.09 12.26 -1.74
CA GLY A 602 -20.06 11.22 -1.56
C GLY A 602 -18.63 11.77 -1.65
N PRO A 603 -17.62 10.89 -1.63
CA PRO A 603 -16.21 11.28 -1.73
C PRO A 603 -15.89 12.08 -3.00
N SER A 604 -15.32 13.26 -2.80
CA SER A 604 -14.94 14.22 -3.84
C SER A 604 -13.53 14.00 -4.40
N GLY A 605 -12.71 13.19 -3.73
CA GLY A 605 -11.28 12.99 -4.06
C GLY A 605 -10.39 14.10 -3.51
N LYS A 606 -10.93 14.99 -2.66
CA LYS A 606 -10.16 16.04 -1.97
C LYS A 606 -9.92 15.70 -0.49
N GLU A 607 -10.61 14.68 0.01
CA GLU A 607 -10.47 14.19 1.36
C GLU A 607 -9.05 13.65 1.56
N ARG A 608 -8.45 13.98 2.70
CA ARG A 608 -7.09 13.57 3.05
C ARG A 608 -7.04 12.29 3.86
N CYS A 609 -8.18 11.68 4.12
CA CYS A 609 -8.29 10.40 4.79
C CYS A 609 -9.57 9.71 4.30
N GLY A 610 -9.68 8.42 4.56
CA GLY A 610 -10.87 7.61 4.38
C GLY A 610 -11.38 7.13 5.73
N ARG A 611 -12.70 6.90 5.78
CA ARG A 611 -13.37 6.21 6.87
C ARG A 611 -14.50 5.35 6.31
N ALA A 612 -14.47 4.06 6.62
CA ALA A 612 -15.40 3.11 6.01
C ALA A 612 -16.08 2.18 7.04
N SER A 613 -17.34 1.84 6.77
CA SER A 613 -18.01 0.70 7.44
C SER A 613 -17.65 -0.59 6.71
N ILE A 614 -16.72 -1.37 7.29
CA ILE A 614 -16.17 -2.61 6.73
C ILE A 614 -16.49 -3.77 7.69
N PRO A 615 -16.73 -5.02 7.21
CA PRO A 615 -16.89 -6.17 8.09
C PRO A 615 -15.72 -6.31 9.06
N ASP A 616 -16.01 -6.61 10.33
CA ASP A 616 -15.03 -6.64 11.40
C ASP A 616 -13.87 -7.60 11.12
N VAL A 617 -14.16 -8.79 10.61
CA VAL A 617 -13.15 -9.78 10.19
C VAL A 617 -12.28 -9.26 9.05
N GLN A 618 -12.85 -8.47 8.13
CA GLN A 618 -12.11 -7.90 7.00
C GLN A 618 -11.16 -6.79 7.49
N ASN A 619 -11.66 -5.88 8.31
CA ASN A 619 -10.89 -4.76 8.86
C ASN A 619 -9.78 -5.24 9.81
N SER A 620 -10.14 -6.07 10.80
CA SER A 620 -9.19 -6.57 11.79
C SER A 620 -8.15 -7.51 11.20
N GLY A 621 -8.49 -8.27 10.16
CA GLY A 621 -7.59 -9.23 9.53
C GLY A 621 -6.65 -8.62 8.48
N ALA A 622 -7.06 -7.61 7.73
CA ALA A 622 -6.29 -7.12 6.57
C ALA A 622 -4.88 -6.61 6.91
N PHE A 623 -4.71 -6.00 8.08
CA PHE A 623 -3.44 -5.41 8.51
C PHE A 623 -2.83 -6.09 9.76
N HIS A 624 -3.41 -7.22 10.20
CA HIS A 624 -3.00 -7.87 11.46
C HIS A 624 -1.57 -8.44 11.43
N GLU A 625 -1.11 -8.84 10.25
CA GLU A 625 0.21 -9.43 10.02
C GLU A 625 1.30 -8.38 9.79
N PHE A 626 0.98 -7.08 9.88
CA PHE A 626 1.95 -6.01 9.62
C PHE A 626 3.16 -6.13 10.57
N PRO A 627 4.35 -6.51 10.06
CA PRO A 627 5.41 -7.05 10.89
C PRO A 627 6.45 -5.97 11.24
N ALA A 628 6.01 -4.79 11.67
CA ALA A 628 6.91 -3.66 11.95
C ALA A 628 8.14 -4.03 12.81
N PRO A 629 8.02 -4.84 13.89
CA PRO A 629 9.18 -5.27 14.65
C PRO A 629 10.16 -6.16 13.86
N SER A 630 9.65 -7.06 13.02
CA SER A 630 10.50 -7.96 12.20
C SER A 630 11.24 -7.23 11.10
N TRP A 631 10.65 -6.17 10.54
CA TRP A 631 11.32 -5.26 9.59
C TRP A 631 12.19 -4.20 10.26
N ARG A 632 12.25 -4.23 11.59
CA ARG A 632 12.90 -3.25 12.45
C ARG A 632 12.50 -1.81 12.11
N MET A 633 11.20 -1.58 11.93
CA MET A 633 10.67 -0.26 11.61
C MET A 633 10.66 0.64 12.85
N LEU A 634 11.18 1.85 12.69
CA LEU A 634 11.13 2.93 13.68
C LEU A 634 10.23 4.07 13.19
N ASP A 635 10.03 5.06 14.04
CA ASP A 635 9.22 6.23 13.72
C ASP A 635 9.76 6.93 12.47
N ASN A 636 8.86 7.27 11.55
CA ASN A 636 9.13 7.78 10.21
C ASN A 636 9.80 6.80 9.23
N ASP A 637 9.91 5.50 9.53
CA ASP A 637 10.28 4.54 8.49
C ASP A 637 9.15 4.40 7.47
N GLY A 638 9.51 4.63 6.20
CA GLY A 638 8.58 4.53 5.07
C GLY A 638 8.31 3.08 4.64
N PHE A 639 7.08 2.80 4.24
CA PHE A 639 6.64 1.52 3.66
C PHE A 639 5.51 1.72 2.63
N PHE A 640 5.34 0.72 1.77
CA PHE A 640 4.25 0.65 0.80
C PHE A 640 3.18 -0.36 1.23
N VAL A 641 1.98 -0.19 0.68
CA VAL A 641 0.87 -1.14 0.82
C VAL A 641 0.39 -1.56 -0.56
N ARG A 642 0.36 -2.87 -0.81
CA ARG A 642 -0.16 -3.45 -2.05
C ARG A 642 -1.52 -4.09 -1.85
N ASN A 643 -2.36 -3.95 -2.86
CA ASN A 643 -3.74 -4.42 -2.89
C ASN A 643 -3.95 -5.31 -4.13
N PRO A 644 -3.27 -6.47 -4.20
CA PRO A 644 -3.31 -7.32 -5.38
C PRO A 644 -4.76 -7.71 -5.73
N GLY A 645 -5.04 -7.92 -7.00
CA GLY A 645 -6.41 -8.12 -7.48
C GLY A 645 -7.21 -6.85 -7.76
N PHE A 646 -6.79 -5.69 -7.25
CA PHE A 646 -7.32 -4.37 -7.65
C PHE A 646 -6.32 -3.53 -8.46
N GLU A 647 -5.02 -3.74 -8.27
CA GLU A 647 -3.93 -3.00 -8.95
C GLU A 647 -3.92 -3.10 -10.49
N HIS A 648 -4.74 -3.99 -11.08
CA HIS A 648 -4.91 -4.07 -12.53
C HIS A 648 -5.87 -3.01 -13.10
N CYS A 649 -6.65 -2.35 -12.24
CA CYS A 649 -7.56 -1.27 -12.61
C CYS A 649 -6.75 0.02 -12.87
N ALA A 650 -7.06 0.70 -13.98
CA ALA A 650 -6.28 1.88 -14.40
C ALA A 650 -6.48 3.08 -13.47
N ASP A 651 -7.73 3.34 -13.07
CA ASP A 651 -8.15 4.43 -12.20
C ASP A 651 -9.54 4.16 -11.61
N THR A 652 -10.15 5.17 -10.98
CA THR A 652 -11.46 5.10 -10.30
C THR A 652 -12.61 5.72 -11.11
N SER A 653 -12.41 6.02 -12.40
CA SER A 653 -13.42 6.57 -13.30
C SER A 653 -14.53 5.55 -13.63
N THR A 654 -14.17 4.26 -13.59
CA THR A 654 -15.06 3.12 -13.76
C THR A 654 -15.03 2.23 -12.52
N THR A 655 -16.04 1.38 -12.36
CA THR A 655 -16.07 0.41 -11.26
C THR A 655 -14.93 -0.59 -11.44
N CYS A 656 -14.02 -0.66 -10.47
CA CYS A 656 -13.00 -1.70 -10.45
C CYS A 656 -13.62 -3.03 -10.03
N ILE A 657 -13.32 -4.11 -10.77
CA ILE A 657 -13.81 -5.45 -10.48
C ILE A 657 -12.62 -6.29 -10.03
N TRP A 658 -12.69 -6.84 -8.82
CA TRP A 658 -11.63 -7.68 -8.29
C TRP A 658 -11.28 -8.84 -9.23
N ARG A 659 -9.98 -9.12 -9.35
CA ARG A 659 -9.47 -10.34 -9.99
C ARG A 659 -8.67 -11.14 -8.98
N LYS A 660 -8.82 -12.46 -9.00
CA LYS A 660 -8.04 -13.34 -8.13
C LYS A 660 -6.54 -13.12 -8.37
N ALA A 661 -5.82 -12.90 -7.28
CA ALA A 661 -4.38 -12.65 -7.26
C ALA A 661 -3.58 -13.90 -6.91
#